data_AF-A0A9P5H695-F1
#
_entry.id   AF-A0A9P5H695-F1
#
_cell.length_a   1.000
_cell.length_b   1.000
_cell.length_c   1.000
_cell.angle_alpha   90.00
_cell.angle_beta   90.00
_cell.angle_gamma   90.00
#
_symmetry.space_group_name_H-M   'P 1'
#
loop_
_entity.id
_entity.type
_entity.pdbx_description
1 polymer ?
#
loop_
_entity_poly.entity_id
_entity_poly.type
_entity_poly.pdbx_seq_one_letter_code
_entity_poly.pdbx_strand_id
1 'polypeptide(L)'
;MPGTLLNQLENVHDAFDANLFFWYFESRADPANAPTAIYLGGGPGYTSLDSMSGFPCIINPDANSSTPNPFSWNNNVNMLYVDQPAGTGYSYVTMQNGTYDVLSNTFTPLQDEDAMPETNTTTLAATLDPSPFETTLNTTAQAARVMWQFSQIFFQEFPETPTTKSQISIWGTSFGGIWATAFLSHFITQNDLVSSHCHPNPNATSLPLGTLGIGNGCIDFKIITQSYPSIAYNNTYGIQVFNESVYKAVMSNVTTPKTGCHDLIDNCRAHATAGDPTGQGNNKTVNAACLAASQMCWGSVQQAYSIYSNHSRFDLAQIWLADDVTDYFTAFYNQRWVQEDLGARVNFTSEDTTYELSMFNKTGDPMISSISALEHVVNSGLNVALVFGDRDYACNCGEAISLAASYPAAESFHAAGYTDIVINSSYHGGLVRQHGNVSFSRVFEAPHAVAAGQPETMARIFERAMFGRDVATGQVQVDDGYSTQGSPTAWCMNAVPSAVESLCFVYRATDSCTEEQLNALADGSAVVENFAVVKPKGIKLTGMTIVKGAQKWCKVRRVKCDETKPACRRCQTTGRKCDGYLEGNSNLSGRALAAAARKLPLIGPLSQALISSPSSRWSGDYMLFDFFRTQTAPASANFMPSQFWTRELMQLAQSEPAVWHAIVTLAALHRRWDVAETQIRSPNGLNSGSGPERDATALTRLAEGNYVRSISLARNMTSSAPALALSLALSTAANLMGRTGESRMHLMAGRRILAHDGKTAQTVRAAEILLRLDLDAMAFGEQTAPYEYDDTAPLRRLGFDDYGSISNYEDAAAALFSMMRTLMLVEEVPMVKEADLSKESFLRDMRGWEEGMARLETRKPPADENLLPSMSLRMYHALFRLYLLGDPDSWPQTRLDARLGIFTRMLTLAEGIARRQRMASATLTLEPGVIMVLWVVGAKCRHPRVRRRAHRLLKSLRRQEGLWRSDAIAALVTRVIDVEAGGGIGDASEQSYSLVSENEYAEAERGELEREMSLPWGVWYAPELKIPSYETWEDVSIPPEGRRVRAYSPTMSIARGCMSLKFYMSSEDVSQPGLVRDEVVWFHTA
;
A
#
# COMPACT_ATOMS: atom_id res chain seq x y z
N MET A 1 9.21 -30.06 -11.99
CA MET A 1 9.20 -30.02 -13.46
C MET A 1 10.29 -29.04 -13.91
N PRO A 2 11.24 -29.47 -14.75
CA PRO A 2 12.31 -28.58 -15.21
C PRO A 2 11.75 -27.41 -16.05
N GLY A 3 12.32 -26.21 -15.91
CA GLY A 3 11.94 -25.05 -16.72
C GLY A 3 12.10 -25.30 -18.23
N THR A 4 13.03 -26.17 -18.63
CA THR A 4 13.17 -26.60 -20.04
C THR A 4 11.93 -27.33 -20.56
N LEU A 5 11.20 -28.05 -19.71
CA LEU A 5 9.95 -28.71 -20.08
C LEU A 5 8.81 -27.69 -20.17
N LEU A 6 8.78 -26.73 -19.25
CA LEU A 6 7.79 -25.64 -19.27
C LEU A 6 7.96 -24.75 -20.51
N ASN A 7 9.19 -24.47 -20.92
CA ASN A 7 9.49 -23.71 -22.15
C ASN A 7 9.11 -24.44 -23.46
N GLN A 8 8.77 -25.73 -23.41
CA GLN A 8 8.24 -26.46 -24.57
C GLN A 8 6.72 -26.27 -24.73
N LEU A 9 6.05 -25.74 -23.70
CA LEU A 9 4.66 -25.33 -23.80
C LEU A 9 4.59 -24.05 -24.64
N GLU A 10 3.66 -24.02 -25.58
CA GLU A 10 3.45 -22.86 -26.41
C GLU A 10 3.08 -21.66 -25.53
N ASN A 11 3.87 -20.59 -25.63
CA ASN A 11 3.67 -19.37 -24.85
C ASN A 11 3.71 -19.64 -23.32
N VAL A 12 4.71 -20.36 -22.85
CA VAL A 12 5.15 -20.32 -21.44
C VAL A 12 6.64 -20.00 -21.49
N HIS A 13 7.00 -18.81 -20.98
CA HIS A 13 8.38 -18.32 -20.99
C HIS A 13 8.95 -18.31 -19.58
N ASP A 14 8.94 -19.49 -18.95
CA ASP A 14 9.40 -19.66 -17.58
C ASP A 14 10.83 -20.20 -17.57
N ALA A 15 11.78 -19.36 -17.16
CA ALA A 15 13.19 -19.75 -17.02
C ALA A 15 13.46 -20.55 -15.73
N PHE A 16 12.42 -21.01 -15.03
CA PHE A 16 12.51 -21.58 -13.68
C PHE A 16 11.87 -22.97 -13.59
N ASP A 17 12.30 -23.75 -12.60
CA ASP A 17 11.74 -25.06 -12.29
C ASP A 17 10.49 -24.91 -11.42
N ALA A 18 9.39 -25.58 -11.76
CA ALA A 18 8.20 -25.62 -10.93
C ALA A 18 8.15 -26.93 -10.13
N ASN A 19 8.28 -26.86 -8.80
CA ASN A 19 8.19 -28.02 -7.91
C ASN A 19 6.83 -27.98 -7.19
N LEU A 20 5.90 -28.84 -7.62
CA LEU A 20 4.58 -28.95 -6.99
C LEU A 20 4.59 -30.08 -5.96
N PHE A 21 4.21 -29.77 -4.74
CA PHE A 21 3.87 -30.75 -3.73
C PHE A 21 2.46 -31.29 -3.97
N PHE A 22 2.32 -32.60 -3.79
CA PHE A 22 1.04 -33.27 -3.85
C PHE A 22 0.95 -34.34 -2.79
N TRP A 23 -0.26 -34.65 -2.37
CA TRP A 23 -0.54 -35.77 -1.48
C TRP A 23 -1.71 -36.58 -2.04
N TYR A 24 -1.39 -37.81 -2.46
CA TYR A 24 -2.37 -38.76 -2.96
C TYR A 24 -2.87 -39.67 -1.84
N PHE A 25 -4.19 -39.83 -1.76
CA PHE A 25 -4.86 -40.72 -0.85
C PHE A 25 -5.81 -41.63 -1.61
N GLU A 26 -5.55 -42.92 -1.53
CA GLU A 26 -6.44 -43.95 -2.02
C GLU A 26 -7.82 -43.89 -1.35
N SER A 27 -8.85 -44.33 -2.06
CA SER A 27 -10.16 -44.58 -1.48
C SER A 27 -10.04 -45.61 -0.37
N ARG A 28 -10.67 -45.34 0.78
CA ARG A 28 -10.74 -46.29 1.90
C ARG A 28 -11.64 -47.50 1.61
N ALA A 29 -12.57 -47.37 0.66
CA ALA A 29 -13.54 -48.41 0.33
C ALA A 29 -13.05 -49.35 -0.78
N ASP A 30 -12.75 -48.80 -1.97
CA ASP A 30 -12.34 -49.58 -3.15
C ASP A 30 -11.48 -48.73 -4.10
N PRO A 31 -10.16 -48.58 -3.81
CA PRO A 31 -9.29 -47.72 -4.61
C PRO A 31 -9.16 -48.18 -6.07
N ALA A 32 -9.30 -49.49 -6.32
CA ALA A 32 -9.27 -50.12 -7.64
C ALA A 32 -10.36 -49.67 -8.61
N ASN A 33 -11.51 -49.27 -8.07
CA ASN A 33 -12.70 -48.92 -8.86
C ASN A 33 -13.26 -47.54 -8.51
N ALA A 34 -12.60 -46.79 -7.62
CA ALA A 34 -12.98 -45.43 -7.28
C ALA A 34 -12.59 -44.44 -8.40
N PRO A 35 -13.42 -43.40 -8.64
CA PRO A 35 -13.00 -42.27 -9.46
C PRO A 35 -11.87 -41.51 -8.76
N THR A 36 -11.14 -40.67 -9.51
CA THR A 36 -10.09 -39.81 -8.95
C THR A 36 -10.49 -38.35 -9.01
N ALA A 37 -10.24 -37.59 -7.95
CA ALA A 37 -10.47 -36.15 -7.91
C ALA A 37 -9.22 -35.41 -7.47
N ILE A 38 -8.89 -34.35 -8.20
CA ILE A 38 -7.89 -33.35 -7.81
C ILE A 38 -8.59 -32.28 -7.00
N TYR A 39 -8.06 -31.91 -5.84
CA TYR A 39 -8.52 -30.74 -5.08
C TYR A 39 -7.52 -29.58 -5.19
N LEU A 40 -8.07 -28.38 -5.40
CA LEU A 40 -7.33 -27.13 -5.53
C LEU A 40 -7.82 -26.11 -4.49
N GLY A 41 -6.90 -25.69 -3.61
CA GLY A 41 -7.06 -24.57 -2.69
C GLY A 41 -7.26 -23.22 -3.40
N GLY A 42 -7.60 -22.20 -2.62
CA GLY A 42 -7.96 -20.86 -3.09
C GLY A 42 -6.84 -19.82 -2.97
N GLY A 43 -7.16 -18.69 -2.34
CA GLY A 43 -6.25 -17.55 -2.11
C GLY A 43 -6.50 -16.40 -3.09
N PRO A 44 -5.71 -16.25 -4.17
CA PRO A 44 -4.79 -17.22 -4.77
C PRO A 44 -3.52 -17.44 -3.94
N GLY A 45 -3.00 -18.67 -3.94
CA GLY A 45 -1.81 -19.04 -3.16
C GLY A 45 -2.09 -19.73 -1.83
N TYR A 46 -3.32 -20.19 -1.60
CA TYR A 46 -3.72 -20.92 -0.40
C TYR A 46 -3.60 -22.44 -0.61
N THR A 47 -3.10 -23.15 0.40
CA THR A 47 -2.84 -24.60 0.36
C THR A 47 -4.07 -25.46 0.05
N SER A 48 -3.83 -26.62 -0.55
CA SER A 48 -4.82 -27.68 -0.74
C SER A 48 -4.88 -28.68 0.42
N LEU A 49 -4.02 -28.55 1.43
CA LEU A 49 -3.87 -29.49 2.56
C LEU A 49 -4.71 -29.10 3.78
N ASP A 50 -5.89 -28.54 3.56
CA ASP A 50 -6.67 -27.87 4.59
C ASP A 50 -8.04 -28.54 4.84
N SER A 51 -8.83 -27.99 5.77
CA SER A 51 -10.15 -28.54 6.10
C SER A 51 -11.27 -28.20 5.09
N MET A 52 -11.05 -27.26 4.16
CA MET A 52 -12.02 -26.92 3.11
C MET A 52 -12.19 -28.03 2.06
N SER A 53 -11.25 -28.98 2.04
CA SER A 53 -11.07 -29.98 1.00
C SER A 53 -11.68 -31.37 1.28
N GLY A 54 -12.39 -31.52 2.41
CA GLY A 54 -12.80 -32.86 2.88
C GLY A 54 -11.59 -33.76 3.19
N PHE A 55 -10.49 -33.17 3.66
CA PHE A 55 -9.20 -33.82 3.90
C PHE A 55 -9.31 -35.12 4.71
N PRO A 56 -8.42 -36.12 4.50
CA PRO A 56 -8.49 -37.42 5.18
C PRO A 56 -8.44 -37.37 6.70
N CYS A 57 -7.78 -36.37 7.27
CA CYS A 57 -7.58 -36.25 8.70
C CYS A 57 -8.01 -34.87 9.21
N ILE A 58 -8.50 -34.84 10.44
CA ILE A 58 -8.71 -33.62 11.21
C ILE A 58 -7.47 -33.45 12.09
N ILE A 59 -6.79 -32.31 11.97
CA ILE A 59 -5.66 -31.99 12.85
C ILE A 59 -6.22 -31.60 14.22
N ASN A 60 -5.70 -32.23 15.27
CA ASN A 60 -6.20 -32.03 16.63
C ASN A 60 -5.66 -30.72 17.23
N PRO A 61 -6.31 -30.17 18.28
CA PRO A 61 -5.90 -28.91 18.92
C PRO A 61 -4.50 -28.88 19.53
N ASP A 62 -3.82 -30.02 19.64
CA ASP A 62 -2.42 -30.10 20.07
C ASP A 62 -1.43 -29.75 18.95
N ALA A 63 -1.91 -29.61 17.71
CA ALA A 63 -1.10 -29.44 16.49
C ALA A 63 0.05 -30.45 16.37
N ASN A 64 -0.16 -31.64 16.91
CA ASN A 64 0.85 -32.71 16.96
C ASN A 64 0.24 -34.09 16.76
N SER A 65 -1.09 -34.22 16.79
CA SER A 65 -1.80 -35.43 16.43
C SER A 65 -2.94 -35.13 15.46
N SER A 66 -3.42 -36.18 14.79
CA SER A 66 -4.58 -36.09 13.91
C SER A 66 -5.55 -37.24 14.19
N THR A 67 -6.81 -37.03 13.82
CA THR A 67 -7.85 -38.07 13.86
C THR A 67 -8.39 -38.31 12.46
N PRO A 68 -8.79 -39.54 12.11
CA PRO A 68 -9.44 -39.79 10.83
C PRO A 68 -10.71 -38.95 10.69
N ASN A 69 -10.81 -38.19 9.59
CA ASN A 69 -12.03 -37.46 9.26
C ASN A 69 -13.10 -38.48 8.82
N PRO A 70 -14.24 -38.60 9.56
CA PRO A 70 -15.31 -39.52 9.19
C PRO A 70 -16.03 -39.10 7.90
N PHE A 71 -15.95 -37.83 7.53
CA PHE A 71 -16.56 -37.25 6.33
C PHE A 71 -15.53 -36.94 5.24
N SER A 72 -14.38 -37.64 5.27
CA SER A 72 -13.39 -37.44 4.22
C SER A 72 -13.92 -37.86 2.86
N TRP A 73 -13.55 -37.07 1.85
CA TRP A 73 -13.81 -37.40 0.45
C TRP A 73 -13.08 -38.69 0.02
N ASN A 74 -11.94 -39.00 0.64
CA ASN A 74 -11.21 -40.23 0.38
C ASN A 74 -11.89 -41.49 0.94
N ASN A 75 -13.05 -41.38 1.58
CA ASN A 75 -13.83 -42.56 1.94
C ASN A 75 -14.19 -43.39 0.67
N ASN A 76 -14.59 -42.74 -0.42
CA ASN A 76 -15.09 -43.40 -1.64
C ASN A 76 -14.43 -42.93 -2.95
N VAL A 77 -13.51 -41.96 -2.89
CA VAL A 77 -12.84 -41.37 -4.06
C VAL A 77 -11.32 -41.40 -3.83
N ASN A 78 -10.54 -41.63 -4.88
CA ASN A 78 -9.10 -41.42 -4.81
C ASN A 78 -8.83 -39.91 -4.86
N MET A 79 -8.23 -39.34 -3.81
CA MET A 79 -8.04 -37.89 -3.68
C MET A 79 -6.60 -37.50 -3.95
N LEU A 80 -6.39 -36.51 -4.82
CA LEU A 80 -5.10 -35.89 -5.08
C LEU A 80 -5.16 -34.41 -4.67
N TYR A 81 -4.55 -34.08 -3.53
CA TYR A 81 -4.42 -32.70 -3.07
C TYR A 81 -3.14 -32.11 -3.64
N VAL A 82 -3.22 -30.97 -4.34
CA VAL A 82 -2.06 -30.37 -5.02
C VAL A 82 -1.90 -28.92 -4.57
N ASP A 83 -0.78 -28.60 -3.95
CA ASP A 83 -0.45 -27.21 -3.64
C ASP A 83 -0.03 -26.49 -4.93
N GLN A 84 -0.80 -25.51 -5.36
CA GLN A 84 -0.54 -24.75 -6.58
C GLN A 84 -1.03 -23.31 -6.46
N PRO A 85 -0.38 -22.33 -7.12
CA PRO A 85 0.80 -22.47 -7.98
C PRO A 85 2.13 -22.71 -7.21
N ALA A 86 3.25 -22.87 -7.93
CA ALA A 86 4.56 -23.16 -7.33
C ALA A 86 5.07 -21.99 -6.45
N GLY A 87 5.03 -22.17 -5.13
CA GLY A 87 5.20 -21.13 -4.09
C GLY A 87 4.18 -21.29 -2.95
N THR A 88 3.06 -21.98 -3.23
CA THR A 88 1.99 -22.29 -2.27
C THR A 88 2.33 -23.53 -1.42
N GLY A 89 2.06 -23.51 -0.11
CA GLY A 89 2.17 -24.70 0.73
C GLY A 89 3.59 -25.24 0.80
N TYR A 90 3.78 -26.48 0.34
CA TYR A 90 5.12 -27.08 0.17
C TYR A 90 5.66 -26.98 -1.27
N SER A 91 4.91 -26.38 -2.19
CA SER A 91 5.36 -26.14 -3.56
C SER A 91 6.30 -24.95 -3.63
N TYR A 92 7.33 -25.02 -4.48
CA TYR A 92 8.35 -23.97 -4.59
C TYR A 92 8.99 -23.92 -5.98
N VAL A 93 9.56 -22.77 -6.30
CA VAL A 93 10.43 -22.52 -7.44
C VAL A 93 11.88 -22.56 -6.99
N THR A 94 12.22 -21.82 -5.93
CA THR A 94 13.54 -21.83 -5.30
C THR A 94 13.46 -22.13 -3.81
N MET A 95 14.55 -22.58 -3.21
CA MET A 95 14.63 -22.84 -1.77
C MET A 95 15.71 -21.95 -1.16
N GLN A 96 15.37 -21.25 -0.09
CA GLN A 96 16.32 -20.46 0.67
C GLN A 96 16.09 -20.63 2.17
N ASN A 97 17.17 -20.83 2.91
CA ASN A 97 17.14 -20.87 4.37
C ASN A 97 17.07 -19.45 4.93
N GLY A 98 16.44 -19.27 6.08
CA GLY A 98 16.29 -17.97 6.72
C GLY A 98 15.50 -18.05 8.02
N THR A 99 15.04 -16.89 8.47
CA THR A 99 14.12 -16.77 9.61
C THR A 99 12.80 -16.15 9.18
N TYR A 100 11.69 -16.68 9.69
CA TYR A 100 10.34 -16.17 9.46
C TYR A 100 9.79 -15.53 10.73
N ASP A 101 9.42 -14.24 10.66
CA ASP A 101 8.74 -13.53 11.72
C ASP A 101 7.22 -13.62 11.52
N VAL A 102 6.52 -14.31 12.42
CA VAL A 102 5.06 -14.56 12.35
C VAL A 102 4.22 -13.34 12.72
N LEU A 103 4.81 -12.30 13.32
CA LEU A 103 4.10 -11.06 13.65
C LEU A 103 4.15 -10.07 12.49
N SER A 104 5.25 -10.04 11.75
CA SER A 104 5.39 -9.20 10.54
C SER A 104 5.19 -9.95 9.23
N ASN A 105 4.94 -11.26 9.26
CA ASN A 105 4.89 -12.15 8.11
C ASN A 105 6.08 -11.95 7.16
N THR A 106 7.28 -11.80 7.73
CA THR A 106 8.49 -11.44 6.97
C THR A 106 9.49 -12.58 7.01
N PHE A 107 9.86 -13.09 5.83
CA PHE A 107 10.98 -14.00 5.66
C PHE A 107 12.27 -13.20 5.46
N THR A 108 13.29 -13.49 6.27
CA THR A 108 14.64 -12.91 6.16
C THR A 108 15.60 -14.00 5.70
N PRO A 109 16.05 -13.97 4.44
CA PRO A 109 17.03 -14.92 3.92
C PRO A 109 18.36 -14.90 4.68
N LEU A 110 18.94 -16.08 4.89
CA LEU A 110 20.34 -16.23 5.30
C LEU A 110 21.25 -16.07 4.08
N GLN A 111 22.37 -15.34 4.26
CA GLN A 111 23.44 -15.32 3.26
C GLN A 111 24.31 -16.57 3.40
N ASP A 112 24.97 -16.95 2.30
CA ASP A 112 25.91 -18.08 2.32
C ASP A 112 27.00 -17.83 3.37
N GLU A 113 27.26 -18.83 4.23
CA GLU A 113 28.20 -18.82 5.37
C GLU A 113 27.67 -18.29 6.72
N ASP A 114 26.50 -17.66 6.77
CA ASP A 114 25.93 -17.18 8.04
C ASP A 114 25.39 -18.33 8.92
N ALA A 115 25.59 -18.21 10.23
CA ALA A 115 24.97 -19.11 11.20
C ALA A 115 23.48 -18.78 11.39
N MET A 116 22.64 -19.80 11.55
CA MET A 116 21.20 -19.61 11.83
C MET A 116 21.02 -18.76 13.11
N PRO A 117 20.25 -17.65 13.07
CA PRO A 117 19.97 -16.83 14.24
C PRO A 117 19.20 -17.61 15.33
N GLU A 118 19.27 -17.15 16.58
CA GLU A 118 18.46 -17.71 17.67
C GLU A 118 16.96 -17.53 17.37
N THR A 119 16.21 -18.63 17.38
CA THR A 119 14.76 -18.65 17.16
C THR A 119 13.99 -18.53 18.47
N ASN A 120 12.76 -18.02 18.42
CA ASN A 120 11.85 -17.94 19.55
C ASN A 120 10.40 -18.23 19.10
N THR A 121 9.42 -17.95 19.96
CA THR A 121 7.99 -18.20 19.67
C THR A 121 7.46 -17.46 18.43
N THR A 122 8.03 -16.30 18.09
CA THR A 122 7.57 -15.45 16.98
C THR A 122 8.55 -15.40 15.80
N THR A 123 9.81 -15.77 16.01
CA THR A 123 10.86 -15.82 14.98
C THR A 123 11.32 -17.26 14.80
N LEU A 124 10.89 -17.88 13.70
CA LEU A 124 11.09 -19.29 13.40
C LEU A 124 12.22 -19.48 12.39
N ALA A 125 13.03 -20.53 12.52
CA ALA A 125 13.91 -20.94 11.44
C ALA A 125 13.06 -21.57 10.34
N ALA A 126 13.27 -21.15 9.09
CA ALA A 126 12.48 -21.63 7.98
C ALA A 126 13.31 -21.75 6.69
N THR A 127 12.96 -22.72 5.86
CA THR A 127 13.36 -22.81 4.46
C THR A 127 12.15 -22.47 3.62
N LEU A 128 12.14 -21.33 2.92
CA LEU A 128 11.00 -20.88 2.12
C LEU A 128 11.42 -20.58 0.68
N ASP A 129 10.44 -20.32 -0.18
CA ASP A 129 10.69 -19.79 -1.51
C ASP A 129 10.77 -18.26 -1.46
N PRO A 130 11.96 -17.64 -1.63
CA PRO A 130 12.13 -16.20 -1.62
C PRO A 130 11.76 -15.56 -2.97
N SER A 131 11.25 -16.35 -3.93
CA SER A 131 11.11 -15.93 -5.34
C SER A 131 10.50 -14.53 -5.44
N PRO A 132 11.21 -13.60 -6.10
CA PRO A 132 10.73 -12.24 -6.21
C PRO A 132 9.50 -12.20 -7.12
N PHE A 133 8.74 -11.13 -6.98
CA PHE A 133 7.52 -10.87 -7.73
C PHE A 133 7.66 -11.10 -9.25
N GLU A 134 8.83 -10.83 -9.81
CA GLU A 134 9.12 -10.96 -11.25
C GLU A 134 9.20 -12.42 -11.74
N THR A 135 9.35 -13.40 -10.85
CA THR A 135 9.40 -14.83 -11.20
C THR A 135 8.16 -15.61 -10.74
N THR A 136 7.18 -14.94 -10.12
CA THR A 136 5.92 -15.53 -9.68
C THR A 136 4.95 -15.70 -10.86
N LEU A 137 4.40 -16.91 -11.03
CA LEU A 137 3.29 -17.17 -11.97
C LEU A 137 2.11 -16.23 -11.66
N ASN A 138 1.69 -15.43 -12.63
CA ASN A 138 0.80 -14.29 -12.37
C ASN A 138 -0.49 -14.28 -13.20
N THR A 139 -0.78 -15.36 -13.93
CA THR A 139 -2.05 -15.56 -14.63
C THR A 139 -2.63 -16.96 -14.43
N THR A 140 -3.96 -17.05 -14.52
CA THR A 140 -4.69 -18.32 -14.49
C THR A 140 -4.34 -19.24 -15.64
N ALA A 141 -4.11 -18.68 -16.82
CA ALA A 141 -3.78 -19.46 -18.01
C ALA A 141 -2.41 -20.15 -17.88
N GLN A 142 -1.42 -19.50 -17.27
CA GLN A 142 -0.12 -20.13 -17.01
C GLN A 142 -0.25 -21.27 -15.98
N ALA A 143 -0.96 -21.04 -14.88
CA ALA A 143 -1.18 -22.08 -13.87
C ALA A 143 -1.90 -23.31 -14.46
N ALA A 144 -2.87 -23.11 -15.37
CA ALA A 144 -3.56 -24.19 -16.07
C ALA A 144 -2.62 -25.05 -16.93
N ARG A 145 -1.66 -24.42 -17.62
CA ARG A 145 -0.67 -25.11 -18.44
C ARG A 145 0.30 -25.94 -17.59
N VAL A 146 0.75 -25.39 -16.46
CA VAL A 146 1.57 -26.12 -15.48
C VAL A 146 0.80 -27.31 -14.90
N MET A 147 -0.46 -27.13 -14.55
CA MET A 147 -1.30 -28.18 -14.00
C MET A 147 -1.62 -29.29 -15.02
N TRP A 148 -1.77 -28.95 -16.30
CA TRP A 148 -1.90 -29.94 -17.38
C TRP A 148 -0.65 -30.82 -17.46
N GLN A 149 0.55 -30.23 -17.46
CA GLN A 149 1.79 -31.00 -17.48
C GLN A 149 1.97 -31.87 -16.24
N PHE A 150 1.67 -31.31 -15.06
CA PHE A 150 1.67 -32.09 -13.83
C PHE A 150 0.74 -33.30 -13.94
N SER A 151 -0.48 -33.12 -14.46
CA SER A 151 -1.45 -34.19 -14.62
C SER A 151 -1.00 -35.23 -15.65
N GLN A 152 -0.42 -34.81 -16.78
CA GLN A 152 0.16 -35.72 -17.76
C GLN A 152 1.25 -36.61 -17.14
N ILE A 153 2.15 -36.02 -16.33
CA ILE A 153 3.21 -36.78 -15.65
C ILE A 153 2.61 -37.70 -14.58
N PHE A 154 1.75 -37.17 -13.71
CA PHE A 154 1.22 -37.91 -12.57
C PHE A 154 0.45 -39.17 -13.02
N PHE A 155 -0.47 -39.03 -13.98
CA PHE A 155 -1.32 -40.14 -14.39
C PHE A 155 -0.65 -41.11 -15.38
N GLN A 156 0.56 -40.82 -15.87
CA GLN A 156 1.30 -41.72 -16.76
C GLN A 156 2.47 -42.42 -16.05
N GLU A 157 3.18 -41.71 -15.18
CA GLU A 157 4.45 -42.17 -14.61
C GLU A 157 4.33 -42.79 -13.21
N PHE A 158 3.18 -42.64 -12.52
CA PHE A 158 2.97 -43.18 -11.18
C PHE A 158 2.16 -44.50 -11.23
N PRO A 159 2.82 -45.68 -11.28
CA PRO A 159 2.17 -46.98 -11.47
C PRO A 159 1.29 -47.42 -10.29
N GLU A 160 1.42 -46.74 -9.15
CA GLU A 160 0.66 -47.00 -7.93
C GLU A 160 -0.73 -46.33 -7.92
N THR A 161 -1.17 -45.72 -9.02
CA THR A 161 -2.55 -45.20 -9.18
C THR A 161 -3.45 -46.31 -9.73
N PRO A 162 -3.93 -47.24 -8.90
CA PRO A 162 -4.43 -48.51 -9.36
C PRO A 162 -5.92 -48.31 -9.58
N THR A 163 -6.38 -47.66 -10.65
CA THR A 163 -7.82 -47.56 -10.91
C THR A 163 -8.17 -47.98 -12.32
N THR A 164 -9.17 -48.86 -12.43
CA THR A 164 -9.83 -49.20 -13.69
C THR A 164 -10.88 -48.17 -14.10
N LYS A 165 -11.34 -47.33 -13.15
CA LYS A 165 -12.16 -46.15 -13.43
C LYS A 165 -11.25 -44.94 -13.57
N SER A 166 -10.96 -44.60 -14.81
CA SER A 166 -9.94 -43.61 -15.13
C SER A 166 -10.40 -42.16 -14.96
N GLN A 167 -11.68 -41.87 -14.68
CA GLN A 167 -12.17 -40.49 -14.66
C GLN A 167 -11.43 -39.59 -13.65
N ILE A 168 -10.91 -38.47 -14.16
CA ILE A 168 -10.21 -37.42 -13.44
C ILE A 168 -11.17 -36.24 -13.29
N SER A 169 -11.56 -35.96 -12.06
CA SER A 169 -12.39 -34.82 -11.67
C SER A 169 -11.53 -33.73 -11.05
N ILE A 170 -12.01 -32.47 -11.09
CA ILE A 170 -11.34 -31.35 -10.42
C ILE A 170 -12.35 -30.65 -9.51
N TRP A 171 -11.96 -30.45 -8.26
CA TRP A 171 -12.70 -29.73 -7.24
C TRP A 171 -11.90 -28.52 -6.77
N GLY A 172 -12.57 -27.39 -6.55
CA GLY A 172 -11.92 -26.19 -6.03
C GLY A 172 -12.82 -25.39 -5.09
N THR A 173 -12.20 -24.59 -4.22
CA THR A 173 -12.91 -23.71 -3.29
C THR A 173 -12.35 -22.29 -3.32
N SER A 174 -13.20 -21.28 -3.12
CA SER A 174 -12.79 -19.87 -3.16
C SER A 174 -12.22 -19.47 -4.54
N PHE A 175 -11.02 -18.89 -4.60
CA PHE A 175 -10.29 -18.69 -5.85
C PHE A 175 -10.05 -20.01 -6.62
N GLY A 176 -10.06 -21.15 -5.93
CA GLY A 176 -10.07 -22.49 -6.54
C GLY A 176 -11.23 -22.73 -7.49
N GLY A 177 -12.32 -21.95 -7.41
CA GLY A 177 -13.36 -21.95 -8.44
C GLY A 177 -12.88 -21.46 -9.80
N ILE A 178 -12.01 -20.44 -9.82
CA ILE A 178 -11.35 -19.93 -11.04
C ILE A 178 -10.36 -21.00 -11.53
N TRP A 179 -9.54 -21.54 -10.64
CA TRP A 179 -8.59 -22.63 -10.96
C TRP A 179 -9.29 -23.83 -11.57
N ALA A 180 -10.21 -24.46 -10.85
CA ALA A 180 -10.85 -25.69 -11.27
C ALA A 180 -11.58 -25.53 -12.61
N THR A 181 -12.32 -24.43 -12.78
CA THR A 181 -13.05 -24.16 -14.02
C THR A 181 -12.11 -23.93 -15.20
N ALA A 182 -11.08 -23.08 -15.02
CA ALA A 182 -10.14 -22.78 -16.09
C ALA A 182 -9.27 -23.99 -16.45
N PHE A 183 -8.85 -24.78 -15.46
CA PHE A 183 -7.97 -25.93 -15.67
C PHE A 183 -8.72 -27.04 -16.38
N LEU A 184 -9.94 -27.36 -15.95
CA LEU A 184 -10.71 -28.40 -16.62
C LEU A 184 -11.10 -27.99 -18.04
N SER A 185 -11.47 -26.71 -18.26
CA SER A 185 -11.69 -26.17 -19.61
C SER A 185 -10.44 -26.29 -20.48
N HIS A 186 -9.26 -25.97 -19.93
CA HIS A 186 -7.99 -26.16 -20.64
C HIS A 186 -7.72 -27.63 -20.97
N PHE A 187 -7.98 -28.56 -20.04
CA PHE A 187 -7.76 -29.99 -20.23
C PHE A 187 -8.66 -30.55 -21.34
N ILE A 188 -9.90 -30.08 -21.46
CA ILE A 188 -10.79 -30.42 -22.57
C ILE A 188 -10.16 -30.00 -23.90
N THR A 189 -9.71 -28.74 -24.00
CA THR A 189 -9.02 -28.27 -25.22
C THR A 189 -7.76 -29.08 -25.54
N GLN A 190 -6.96 -29.44 -24.53
CA GLN A 190 -5.77 -30.26 -24.76
C GLN A 190 -6.14 -31.69 -25.22
N ASN A 191 -7.17 -32.30 -24.65
CA ASN A 191 -7.69 -33.60 -25.10
C ASN A 191 -8.18 -33.59 -26.55
N ASP A 192 -8.83 -32.50 -26.98
CA ASP A 192 -9.26 -32.34 -28.37
C ASP A 192 -8.05 -32.27 -29.31
N LEU A 193 -7.00 -31.54 -28.93
CA LEU A 193 -5.75 -31.47 -29.69
C LEU A 193 -5.05 -32.83 -29.75
N VAL A 194 -5.04 -33.60 -28.66
CA VAL A 194 -4.45 -34.95 -28.64
C VAL A 194 -5.25 -35.88 -29.56
N SER A 195 -6.58 -35.90 -29.41
CA SER A 195 -7.47 -36.78 -30.17
C SER A 195 -7.46 -36.47 -31.67
N SER A 196 -7.30 -35.20 -32.03
CA SER A 196 -7.16 -34.73 -33.40
C SER A 196 -5.73 -34.85 -33.97
N HIS A 197 -4.78 -35.42 -33.20
CA HIS A 197 -3.36 -35.54 -33.58
C HIS A 197 -2.69 -34.20 -33.92
N CYS A 198 -3.17 -33.10 -33.32
CA CYS A 198 -2.69 -31.74 -33.51
C CYS A 198 -1.90 -31.19 -32.30
N HIS A 199 -1.77 -31.99 -31.23
CA HIS A 199 -1.06 -31.57 -30.03
C HIS A 199 0.46 -31.43 -30.26
N PRO A 200 1.12 -30.34 -29.80
CA PRO A 200 2.54 -30.11 -30.04
C PRO A 200 3.49 -31.16 -29.44
N ASN A 201 3.12 -31.71 -28.28
CA ASN A 201 3.83 -32.83 -27.66
C ASN A 201 3.27 -34.16 -28.20
N PRO A 202 4.06 -34.97 -28.95
CA PRO A 202 3.60 -36.25 -29.50
C PRO A 202 3.36 -37.34 -28.45
N ASN A 203 3.87 -37.17 -27.23
CA ASN A 203 3.67 -38.11 -26.12
C ASN A 203 2.49 -37.73 -25.22
N ALA A 204 1.79 -36.63 -25.52
CA ALA A 204 0.62 -36.24 -24.73
C ALA A 204 -0.54 -37.23 -24.94
N THR A 205 -1.25 -37.55 -23.87
CA THR A 205 -2.37 -38.49 -23.89
C THR A 205 -3.66 -37.80 -23.44
N SER A 206 -4.80 -38.26 -23.96
CA SER A 206 -6.11 -37.73 -23.55
C SER A 206 -6.40 -38.18 -22.12
N LEU A 207 -6.66 -37.22 -21.23
CA LEU A 207 -7.07 -37.48 -19.86
C LEU A 207 -8.58 -37.73 -19.82
N PRO A 208 -9.07 -38.87 -19.32
CA PRO A 208 -10.50 -39.12 -19.21
C PRO A 208 -11.10 -38.24 -18.12
N LEU A 209 -11.77 -37.14 -18.49
CA LEU A 209 -12.32 -36.16 -17.54
C LEU A 209 -13.70 -36.58 -17.01
N GLY A 210 -14.03 -36.18 -15.78
CA GLY A 210 -15.26 -36.56 -15.07
C GLY A 210 -16.11 -35.39 -14.59
N THR A 211 -15.89 -34.96 -13.35
CA THR A 211 -16.73 -33.97 -12.65
C THR A 211 -15.95 -32.68 -12.37
N LEU A 212 -16.59 -31.54 -12.58
CA LEU A 212 -16.20 -30.25 -12.02
C LEU A 212 -17.00 -29.99 -10.74
N GLY A 213 -16.33 -29.84 -9.61
CA GLY A 213 -16.96 -29.44 -8.36
C GLY A 213 -16.44 -28.10 -7.86
N ILE A 214 -17.34 -27.24 -7.42
CA ILE A 214 -17.02 -25.89 -6.94
C ILE A 214 -17.69 -25.68 -5.60
N GLY A 215 -16.91 -25.62 -4.52
CA GLY A 215 -17.37 -25.21 -3.19
C GLY A 215 -17.15 -23.71 -3.00
N ASN A 216 -18.16 -22.89 -2.73
CA ASN A 216 -18.02 -21.43 -2.52
C ASN A 216 -16.98 -20.75 -3.42
N GLY A 217 -16.98 -21.14 -4.70
CA GLY A 217 -15.92 -20.76 -5.62
C GLY A 217 -16.28 -19.49 -6.37
N CYS A 218 -15.32 -18.59 -6.48
CA CYS A 218 -15.42 -17.46 -7.39
C CYS A 218 -15.18 -17.96 -8.83
N ILE A 219 -15.97 -17.51 -9.81
CA ILE A 219 -15.90 -17.97 -11.21
C ILE A 219 -15.88 -16.76 -12.16
N ASP A 220 -16.86 -15.86 -12.03
CA ASP A 220 -16.97 -14.65 -12.85
C ASP A 220 -17.28 -13.42 -11.97
N PHE A 221 -16.30 -12.53 -11.80
CA PHE A 221 -16.46 -11.33 -10.99
C PHE A 221 -17.52 -10.36 -11.53
N LYS A 222 -17.80 -10.35 -12.84
CA LYS A 222 -18.87 -9.51 -13.40
C LYS A 222 -20.23 -9.92 -12.86
N ILE A 223 -20.47 -11.23 -12.72
CA ILE A 223 -21.72 -11.76 -12.16
C ILE A 223 -21.73 -11.59 -10.64
N ILE A 224 -20.64 -12.00 -9.98
CA ILE A 224 -20.56 -12.00 -8.51
C ILE A 224 -20.71 -10.59 -7.94
N THR A 225 -20.14 -9.56 -8.58
CA THR A 225 -20.15 -8.20 -8.01
C THR A 225 -21.53 -7.58 -7.80
N GLN A 226 -22.57 -8.04 -8.51
CA GLN A 226 -23.94 -7.60 -8.30
C GLN A 226 -24.54 -8.08 -6.97
N SER A 227 -24.05 -9.21 -6.47
CA SER A 227 -24.55 -9.84 -5.24
C SER A 227 -23.99 -9.21 -3.98
N TYR A 228 -22.76 -8.67 -4.02
CA TYR A 228 -22.10 -8.08 -2.86
C TYR A 228 -22.96 -6.99 -2.17
N PRO A 229 -23.45 -5.94 -2.86
CA PRO A 229 -24.30 -4.96 -2.19
C PRO A 229 -25.63 -5.55 -1.75
N SER A 230 -26.17 -6.48 -2.52
CA SER A 230 -27.49 -7.08 -2.29
C SER A 230 -27.52 -7.91 -1.01
N ILE A 231 -26.55 -8.80 -0.80
CA ILE A 231 -26.43 -9.63 0.41
C ILE A 231 -26.03 -8.82 1.63
N ALA A 232 -25.17 -7.81 1.46
CA ALA A 232 -24.84 -6.89 2.55
C ALA A 232 -26.05 -6.05 2.99
N TYR A 233 -27.00 -5.78 2.09
CA TYR A 233 -28.22 -5.03 2.38
C TYR A 233 -29.37 -5.91 2.89
N ASN A 234 -29.54 -7.10 2.32
CA ASN A 234 -30.62 -8.03 2.61
C ASN A 234 -30.19 -9.49 2.34
N ASN A 235 -30.05 -10.28 3.39
CA ASN A 235 -29.70 -11.71 3.32
C ASN A 235 -30.63 -12.56 4.18
N THR A 236 -30.44 -13.86 4.08
CA THR A 236 -31.24 -14.91 4.74
C THR A 236 -30.99 -15.06 6.23
N TYR A 237 -30.12 -14.23 6.82
CA TYR A 237 -29.87 -14.19 8.26
C TYR A 237 -30.40 -12.91 8.91
N GLY A 238 -30.98 -11.99 8.11
CA GLY A 238 -31.47 -10.70 8.59
C GLY A 238 -30.36 -9.75 9.05
N ILE A 239 -29.10 -10.02 8.70
CA ILE A 239 -27.94 -9.20 9.08
C ILE A 239 -27.78 -8.09 8.05
N GLN A 240 -28.24 -6.87 8.37
CA GLN A 240 -28.12 -5.72 7.50
C GLN A 240 -26.82 -4.95 7.80
N VAL A 241 -25.83 -5.12 6.95
CA VAL A 241 -24.54 -4.40 7.00
C VAL A 241 -24.65 -3.05 6.30
N PHE A 242 -25.22 -3.02 5.10
CA PHE A 242 -25.42 -1.78 4.35
C PHE A 242 -26.77 -1.16 4.68
N ASN A 243 -26.77 0.14 4.92
CA ASN A 243 -28.00 0.93 4.83
C ASN A 243 -28.31 1.25 3.35
N GLU A 244 -29.49 1.80 3.07
CA GLU A 244 -29.95 2.08 1.70
C GLU A 244 -29.00 3.02 0.94
N SER A 245 -28.40 4.00 1.62
CA SER A 245 -27.45 4.93 1.00
C SER A 245 -26.15 4.23 0.59
N VAL A 246 -25.61 3.39 1.47
CA VAL A 246 -24.38 2.61 1.18
C VAL A 246 -24.66 1.60 0.08
N TYR A 247 -25.79 0.90 0.14
CA TYR A 247 -26.23 -0.02 -0.92
C TYR A 247 -26.26 0.67 -2.29
N LYS A 248 -26.92 1.83 -2.40
CA LYS A 248 -26.99 2.59 -3.66
C LYS A 248 -25.61 3.07 -4.14
N ALA A 249 -24.76 3.51 -3.22
CA ALA A 249 -23.41 3.98 -3.57
C ALA A 249 -22.54 2.83 -4.10
N VAL A 250 -22.50 1.71 -3.39
CA VAL A 250 -21.71 0.53 -3.81
C VAL A 250 -22.31 -0.07 -5.09
N MET A 251 -23.63 -0.12 -5.24
CA MET A 251 -24.28 -0.55 -6.48
C MET A 251 -23.93 0.39 -7.66
N SER A 252 -23.79 1.70 -7.43
CA SER A 252 -23.29 2.63 -8.45
C SER A 252 -21.89 2.25 -8.91
N ASN A 253 -20.99 1.85 -7.99
CA ASN A 253 -19.65 1.39 -8.37
C ASN A 253 -19.68 0.10 -9.20
N VAL A 254 -20.77 -0.67 -9.16
CA VAL A 254 -20.98 -1.84 -10.02
C VAL A 254 -21.43 -1.42 -11.42
N THR A 255 -22.44 -0.55 -11.52
CA THR A 255 -23.21 -0.34 -12.76
C THR A 255 -22.96 0.99 -13.47
N THR A 256 -22.15 1.91 -12.93
CA THR A 256 -21.94 3.22 -13.56
C THR A 256 -21.30 3.05 -14.94
N PRO A 257 -21.84 3.66 -16.01
CA PRO A 257 -21.26 3.52 -17.34
C PRO A 257 -19.79 3.97 -17.39
N LYS A 258 -18.97 3.21 -18.13
CA LYS A 258 -17.53 3.39 -18.39
C LYS A 258 -16.59 3.30 -17.17
N THR A 259 -17.11 3.46 -15.96
CA THR A 259 -16.30 3.59 -14.73
C THR A 259 -16.69 2.58 -13.66
N GLY A 260 -17.86 1.97 -13.78
CA GLY A 260 -18.30 0.89 -12.92
C GLY A 260 -17.63 -0.44 -13.26
N CYS A 261 -17.64 -1.34 -12.28
CA CYS A 261 -17.00 -2.65 -12.36
C CYS A 261 -17.34 -3.42 -13.64
N HIS A 262 -18.62 -3.48 -14.05
CA HIS A 262 -19.01 -4.27 -15.22
C HIS A 262 -18.37 -3.77 -16.53
N ASP A 263 -18.44 -2.47 -16.79
CA ASP A 263 -17.90 -1.88 -18.02
C ASP A 263 -16.36 -1.96 -18.03
N LEU A 264 -15.73 -1.83 -16.87
CA LEU A 264 -14.29 -2.00 -16.73
C LEU A 264 -13.86 -3.46 -16.97
N ILE A 265 -14.63 -4.45 -16.51
CA ILE A 265 -14.40 -5.86 -16.83
C ILE A 265 -14.56 -6.10 -18.34
N ASP A 266 -15.60 -5.55 -18.97
CA ASP A 266 -15.79 -5.70 -20.42
C ASP A 266 -14.62 -5.09 -21.20
N ASN A 267 -14.12 -3.94 -20.76
CA ASN A 267 -12.93 -3.33 -21.33
C ASN A 267 -11.67 -4.21 -21.12
N CYS A 268 -11.46 -4.74 -19.91
CA CYS A 268 -10.37 -5.67 -19.61
C CYS A 268 -10.42 -6.90 -20.53
N ARG A 269 -11.57 -7.57 -20.64
CA ARG A 269 -11.75 -8.77 -21.47
C ARG A 269 -11.56 -8.48 -22.97
N ALA A 270 -12.05 -7.33 -23.45
CA ALA A 270 -11.83 -6.90 -24.83
C ALA A 270 -10.33 -6.67 -25.13
N HIS A 271 -9.62 -6.01 -24.22
CA HIS A 271 -8.16 -5.84 -24.33
C HIS A 271 -7.42 -7.16 -24.26
N ALA A 272 -7.78 -8.06 -23.33
CA ALA A 272 -7.16 -9.37 -23.20
C ALA A 272 -7.33 -10.18 -24.50
N THR A 273 -8.54 -10.20 -25.08
CA THR A 273 -8.82 -10.89 -26.35
C THR A 273 -7.95 -10.35 -27.50
N ALA A 274 -7.74 -9.03 -27.56
CA ALA A 274 -7.00 -8.40 -28.64
C ALA A 274 -5.47 -8.41 -28.46
N GLY A 275 -5.00 -8.30 -27.21
CA GLY A 275 -3.61 -8.01 -26.88
C GLY A 275 -2.88 -9.13 -26.12
N ASP A 276 -3.60 -10.05 -25.49
CA ASP A 276 -3.03 -11.20 -24.77
C ASP A 276 -3.96 -12.43 -24.80
N PRO A 277 -4.28 -12.97 -25.99
CA PRO A 277 -5.25 -14.05 -26.14
C PRO A 277 -4.79 -15.38 -25.52
N THR A 278 -3.52 -15.50 -25.15
CA THR A 278 -2.96 -16.72 -24.53
C THR A 278 -2.78 -16.59 -23.02
N GLY A 279 -3.07 -15.42 -22.43
CA GLY A 279 -2.99 -15.15 -21.01
C GLY A 279 -1.56 -15.20 -20.46
N GLN A 280 -0.63 -14.48 -21.09
CA GLN A 280 0.77 -14.37 -20.66
C GLN A 280 0.99 -13.40 -19.49
N GLY A 281 0.09 -12.43 -19.29
CA GLY A 281 0.24 -11.44 -18.22
C GLY A 281 1.40 -10.47 -18.43
N ASN A 282 1.99 -10.41 -19.63
CA ASN A 282 3.13 -9.53 -19.96
C ASN A 282 2.73 -8.30 -20.79
N ASN A 283 1.49 -8.24 -21.27
CA ASN A 283 1.00 -7.10 -22.03
C ASN A 283 0.56 -5.97 -21.10
N LYS A 284 1.36 -4.89 -21.03
CA LYS A 284 1.11 -3.73 -20.15
C LYS A 284 -0.24 -3.07 -20.37
N THR A 285 -0.74 -3.03 -21.61
CA THR A 285 -2.05 -2.42 -21.92
C THR A 285 -3.20 -3.26 -21.38
N VAL A 286 -3.12 -4.59 -21.55
CA VAL A 286 -4.09 -5.53 -20.99
C VAL A 286 -4.08 -5.44 -19.47
N ASN A 287 -2.89 -5.56 -18.86
CA ASN A 287 -2.72 -5.50 -17.42
C ASN A 287 -3.25 -4.19 -16.82
N ALA A 288 -3.03 -3.05 -17.47
CA ALA A 288 -3.56 -1.76 -17.00
C ALA A 288 -5.10 -1.71 -17.03
N ALA A 289 -5.73 -2.22 -18.09
CA ALA A 289 -7.19 -2.28 -18.20
C ALA A 289 -7.79 -3.23 -17.15
N CYS A 290 -7.18 -4.39 -16.94
CA CYS A 290 -7.63 -5.38 -15.98
C CYS A 290 -7.35 -4.97 -14.53
N LEU A 291 -6.26 -4.26 -14.26
CA LEU A 291 -5.98 -3.66 -12.96
C LEU A 291 -7.02 -2.60 -12.59
N ALA A 292 -7.42 -1.75 -13.54
CA ALA A 292 -8.48 -0.77 -13.30
C ALA A 292 -9.81 -1.45 -12.93
N ALA A 293 -10.16 -2.54 -13.61
CA ALA A 293 -11.31 -3.37 -13.27
C ALA A 293 -11.17 -3.98 -11.86
N SER A 294 -10.01 -4.57 -11.54
CA SER A 294 -9.71 -5.17 -10.24
C SER A 294 -9.86 -4.16 -9.09
N GLN A 295 -9.29 -2.95 -9.23
CA GLN A 295 -9.39 -1.89 -8.22
C GLN A 295 -10.84 -1.46 -7.94
N MET A 296 -11.70 -1.47 -8.96
CA MET A 296 -13.12 -1.16 -8.80
C MET A 296 -13.89 -2.35 -8.20
N CYS A 297 -13.82 -3.51 -8.84
CA CYS A 297 -14.60 -4.70 -8.49
C CYS A 297 -14.19 -5.30 -7.14
N TRP A 298 -12.90 -5.50 -6.92
CA TRP A 298 -12.37 -6.03 -5.67
C TRP A 298 -12.20 -4.90 -4.65
N GLY A 299 -11.40 -3.89 -5.00
CA GLY A 299 -10.98 -2.84 -4.06
C GLY A 299 -12.08 -1.88 -3.60
N SER A 300 -13.16 -1.72 -4.38
CA SER A 300 -14.23 -0.75 -4.09
C SER A 300 -15.61 -1.39 -3.89
N VAL A 301 -15.95 -2.48 -4.59
CA VAL A 301 -17.24 -3.16 -4.44
C VAL A 301 -17.19 -4.24 -3.36
N GLN A 302 -16.35 -5.27 -3.52
CA GLN A 302 -16.28 -6.38 -2.57
C GLN A 302 -15.79 -5.90 -1.19
N GLN A 303 -14.70 -5.13 -1.16
CA GLN A 303 -14.07 -4.65 0.07
C GLN A 303 -14.90 -3.60 0.83
N ALA A 304 -15.99 -3.08 0.24
CA ALA A 304 -16.90 -2.21 0.97
C ALA A 304 -17.49 -2.91 2.20
N TYR A 305 -17.71 -4.23 2.15
CA TYR A 305 -18.20 -4.98 3.30
C TYR A 305 -17.26 -4.88 4.51
N SER A 306 -15.97 -5.10 4.30
CA SER A 306 -14.95 -5.01 5.34
C SER A 306 -14.81 -3.60 5.93
N ILE A 307 -15.21 -2.56 5.17
CA ILE A 307 -15.18 -1.16 5.62
C ILE A 307 -16.38 -0.83 6.53
N TYR A 308 -17.56 -1.38 6.21
CA TYR A 308 -18.82 -1.08 6.91
C TYR A 308 -19.26 -2.16 7.91
N SER A 309 -18.55 -3.28 7.98
CA SER A 309 -18.89 -4.45 8.79
C SER A 309 -17.78 -4.84 9.75
N ASN A 310 -18.16 -5.33 10.93
CA ASN A 310 -17.27 -6.11 11.80
C ASN A 310 -17.46 -7.62 11.63
N HIS A 311 -18.33 -8.04 10.70
CA HIS A 311 -18.57 -9.45 10.39
C HIS A 311 -17.50 -10.01 9.46
N SER A 312 -17.23 -11.32 9.57
CA SER A 312 -16.29 -12.00 8.69
C SER A 312 -16.85 -12.03 7.27
N ARG A 313 -15.98 -11.81 6.27
CA ARG A 313 -16.34 -12.02 4.86
C ARG A 313 -16.50 -13.51 4.52
N PHE A 314 -15.97 -14.40 5.35
CA PHE A 314 -16.04 -15.84 5.18
C PHE A 314 -17.19 -16.48 5.96
N ASP A 315 -17.73 -15.77 6.96
CA ASP A 315 -18.96 -16.13 7.64
C ASP A 315 -19.68 -14.86 8.11
N LEU A 316 -20.69 -14.42 7.34
CA LEU A 316 -21.45 -13.21 7.63
C LEU A 316 -22.21 -13.28 8.95
N ALA A 317 -22.39 -14.47 9.55
CA ALA A 317 -23.01 -14.61 10.86
C ALA A 317 -22.01 -14.48 12.01
N GLN A 318 -20.71 -14.53 11.72
CA GLN A 318 -19.63 -14.38 12.69
C GLN A 318 -18.93 -13.03 12.54
N ILE A 319 -18.21 -12.64 13.58
CA ILE A 319 -17.33 -11.47 13.57
C ILE A 319 -15.97 -11.84 12.99
N TRP A 320 -15.23 -10.86 12.46
CA TRP A 320 -13.98 -11.15 11.72
C TRP A 320 -12.91 -11.91 12.51
N LEU A 321 -12.86 -11.74 13.84
CA LEU A 321 -11.90 -12.43 14.74
C LEU A 321 -12.28 -13.88 15.06
N ALA A 322 -13.51 -14.29 14.74
CA ALA A 322 -13.92 -15.68 14.84
C ALA A 322 -13.63 -16.33 13.48
N ASP A 323 -12.42 -16.86 13.33
CA ASP A 323 -12.00 -17.57 12.13
C ASP A 323 -12.93 -18.77 11.87
N ASP A 324 -13.26 -19.03 10.61
CA ASP A 324 -14.17 -20.10 10.21
C ASP A 324 -13.46 -21.47 10.15
N VAL A 325 -12.13 -21.47 10.10
CA VAL A 325 -11.27 -22.66 10.15
C VAL A 325 -10.19 -22.47 11.21
N THR A 326 -10.09 -23.42 12.16
CA THR A 326 -9.03 -23.36 13.17
C THR A 326 -7.70 -23.86 12.60
N ASP A 327 -6.68 -23.00 12.59
CA ASP A 327 -5.42 -23.19 11.87
C ASP A 327 -4.40 -24.15 12.52
N TYR A 328 -4.85 -25.18 13.23
CA TYR A 328 -3.96 -26.16 13.85
C TYR A 328 -3.04 -26.87 12.83
N PHE A 329 -3.50 -26.96 11.57
CA PHE A 329 -2.77 -27.63 10.50
C PHE A 329 -1.46 -26.93 10.13
N THR A 330 -1.39 -25.59 10.15
CA THR A 330 -0.16 -24.87 9.81
C THR A 330 0.97 -25.21 10.78
N ALA A 331 0.67 -25.31 12.08
CA ALA A 331 1.67 -25.74 13.06
C ALA A 331 2.00 -27.23 12.96
N PHE A 332 1.00 -28.09 12.70
CA PHE A 332 1.20 -29.53 12.51
C PHE A 332 2.15 -29.82 11.33
N TYR A 333 1.92 -29.20 10.17
CA TYR A 333 2.78 -29.34 8.99
C TYR A 333 4.17 -28.69 9.16
N ASN A 334 4.33 -27.79 10.13
CA ASN A 334 5.66 -27.28 10.50
C ASN A 334 6.35 -28.09 11.61
N GLN A 335 5.73 -29.17 12.12
CA GLN A 335 6.44 -30.12 12.99
C GLN A 335 7.53 -30.84 12.20
N ARG A 336 8.72 -30.96 12.80
CA ARG A 336 9.87 -31.55 12.13
C ARG A 336 9.60 -32.97 11.65
N TRP A 337 8.98 -33.79 12.49
CA TRP A 337 8.68 -35.19 12.16
C TRP A 337 7.67 -35.29 11.00
N VAL A 338 6.71 -34.36 10.89
CA VAL A 338 5.75 -34.33 9.78
C VAL A 338 6.47 -34.00 8.47
N GLN A 339 7.34 -32.99 8.48
CA GLN A 339 8.12 -32.63 7.29
C GLN A 339 9.05 -33.76 6.83
N GLU A 340 9.67 -34.48 7.78
CA GLU A 340 10.52 -35.65 7.50
C GLU A 340 9.71 -36.76 6.84
N ASP A 341 8.56 -37.12 7.41
CA ASP A 341 7.71 -38.20 6.90
C ASP A 341 7.10 -37.85 5.54
N LEU A 342 6.76 -36.58 5.30
CA LEU A 342 6.25 -36.11 4.01
C LEU A 342 7.34 -35.87 2.96
N GLY A 343 8.61 -35.93 3.34
CA GLY A 343 9.72 -35.56 2.45
C GLY A 343 9.68 -34.09 2.02
N ALA A 344 9.06 -33.23 2.82
CA ALA A 344 8.96 -31.80 2.54
C ALA A 344 10.34 -31.13 2.60
N ARG A 345 10.63 -30.29 1.60
CA ARG A 345 11.93 -29.59 1.48
C ARG A 345 11.89 -28.14 1.91
N VAL A 346 10.69 -27.58 2.04
CA VAL A 346 10.43 -26.22 2.52
C VAL A 346 9.52 -26.31 3.74
N ASN A 347 9.54 -25.25 4.56
CA ASN A 347 8.56 -25.06 5.62
C ASN A 347 7.18 -24.78 5.01
N PHE A 348 6.14 -25.19 5.74
CA PHE A 348 4.78 -25.08 5.26
C PHE A 348 4.26 -23.65 5.41
N THR A 349 3.69 -23.09 4.35
CA THR A 349 2.93 -21.84 4.36
C THR A 349 1.47 -22.12 4.03
N SER A 350 0.53 -21.71 4.89
CA SER A 350 -0.90 -21.88 4.60
C SER A 350 -1.38 -20.99 3.46
N GLU A 351 -0.79 -19.80 3.34
CA GLU A 351 -1.09 -18.83 2.29
C GLU A 351 0.18 -18.10 1.83
N ASP A 352 0.33 -17.92 0.52
CA ASP A 352 1.31 -17.03 -0.09
C ASP A 352 0.63 -15.79 -0.67
N THR A 353 0.70 -14.69 0.08
CA THR A 353 0.09 -13.40 -0.29
C THR A 353 0.71 -12.73 -1.52
N THR A 354 1.85 -13.21 -2.02
CA THR A 354 2.47 -12.67 -3.24
C THR A 354 1.57 -12.88 -4.46
N TYR A 355 0.82 -13.98 -4.50
CA TYR A 355 -0.12 -14.25 -5.59
C TYR A 355 -1.32 -13.30 -5.59
N GLU A 356 -1.88 -12.95 -4.44
CA GLU A 356 -2.95 -11.94 -4.37
C GLU A 356 -2.43 -10.59 -4.92
N LEU A 357 -1.25 -10.16 -4.46
CA LEU A 357 -0.61 -8.93 -4.96
C LEU A 357 -0.33 -9.00 -6.46
N SER A 358 0.07 -10.16 -6.97
CA SER A 358 0.39 -10.34 -8.39
C SER A 358 -0.86 -10.33 -9.27
N MET A 359 -1.85 -11.14 -8.91
CA MET A 359 -3.03 -11.36 -9.74
C MET A 359 -4.04 -10.22 -9.62
N PHE A 360 -4.25 -9.65 -8.42
CA PHE A 360 -5.19 -8.54 -8.26
C PHE A 360 -4.58 -7.17 -8.49
N ASN A 361 -3.34 -6.92 -8.03
CA ASN A 361 -2.75 -5.57 -8.03
C ASN A 361 -1.81 -5.31 -9.21
N LYS A 362 -1.52 -6.30 -10.06
CA LYS A 362 -0.61 -6.14 -11.20
C LYS A 362 -1.20 -6.61 -12.52
N THR A 363 -1.52 -7.89 -12.67
CA THR A 363 -2.10 -8.40 -13.93
C THR A 363 -3.59 -8.12 -14.03
N GLY A 364 -4.31 -8.08 -12.90
CA GLY A 364 -5.77 -8.00 -12.89
C GLY A 364 -6.44 -9.26 -13.43
N ASP A 365 -5.71 -10.39 -13.43
CA ASP A 365 -6.08 -11.67 -14.04
C ASP A 365 -7.50 -12.18 -13.67
N PRO A 366 -8.00 -12.05 -12.43
CA PRO A 366 -9.33 -12.52 -12.08
C PRO A 366 -10.47 -11.81 -12.84
N MET A 367 -10.19 -10.63 -13.41
CA MET A 367 -11.15 -9.88 -14.22
C MET A 367 -11.24 -10.41 -15.67
N ILE A 368 -10.21 -11.14 -16.12
CA ILE A 368 -10.17 -11.81 -17.43
C ILE A 368 -11.07 -13.04 -17.41
N SER A 369 -11.00 -13.83 -16.33
CA SER A 369 -11.81 -15.02 -16.11
C SER A 369 -13.30 -14.72 -16.31
N SER A 370 -14.00 -15.59 -17.02
CA SER A 370 -15.41 -15.41 -17.38
C SER A 370 -16.17 -16.74 -17.33
N ILE A 371 -17.50 -16.64 -17.33
CA ILE A 371 -18.39 -17.80 -17.32
C ILE A 371 -18.18 -18.76 -18.52
N SER A 372 -17.55 -18.31 -19.61
CA SER A 372 -17.28 -19.13 -20.80
C SER A 372 -16.50 -20.40 -20.52
N ALA A 373 -15.60 -20.40 -19.53
CA ALA A 373 -14.86 -21.61 -19.14
C ALA A 373 -15.80 -22.65 -18.51
N LEU A 374 -16.78 -22.20 -17.71
CA LEU A 374 -17.81 -23.07 -17.14
C LEU A 374 -18.73 -23.61 -18.24
N GLU A 375 -19.15 -22.75 -19.17
CA GLU A 375 -19.97 -23.15 -20.32
C GLU A 375 -19.26 -24.20 -21.18
N HIS A 376 -17.96 -24.05 -21.42
CA HIS A 376 -17.16 -25.03 -22.17
C HIS A 376 -17.14 -26.40 -21.47
N VAL A 377 -16.99 -26.43 -20.14
CA VAL A 377 -17.04 -27.65 -19.34
C VAL A 377 -18.42 -28.31 -19.42
N VAL A 378 -19.50 -27.56 -19.19
CA VAL A 378 -20.87 -28.10 -19.22
C VAL A 378 -21.24 -28.61 -20.61
N ASN A 379 -20.88 -27.88 -21.66
CA ASN A 379 -21.15 -28.26 -23.06
C ASN A 379 -20.38 -29.53 -23.49
N SER A 380 -19.32 -29.89 -22.78
CA SER A 380 -18.57 -31.13 -23.00
C SER A 380 -19.23 -32.35 -22.36
N GLY A 381 -20.38 -32.19 -21.70
CA GLY A 381 -21.15 -33.27 -21.10
C GLY A 381 -20.64 -33.73 -19.72
N LEU A 382 -19.66 -33.04 -19.14
CA LEU A 382 -19.11 -33.37 -17.82
C LEU A 382 -20.11 -33.01 -16.69
N ASN A 383 -20.02 -33.74 -15.58
CA ASN A 383 -20.83 -33.43 -14.40
C ASN A 383 -20.37 -32.12 -13.76
N VAL A 384 -21.29 -31.24 -13.38
CA VAL A 384 -21.00 -29.97 -12.73
C VAL A 384 -21.81 -29.83 -11.44
N ALA A 385 -21.09 -29.70 -10.32
CA ALA A 385 -21.66 -29.52 -8.98
C ALA A 385 -21.21 -28.18 -8.38
N LEU A 386 -22.13 -27.23 -8.30
CA LEU A 386 -21.93 -25.93 -7.66
C LEU A 386 -22.51 -26.00 -6.24
N VAL A 387 -21.67 -25.88 -5.21
CA VAL A 387 -22.05 -26.06 -3.80
C VAL A 387 -21.68 -24.82 -3.01
N PHE A 388 -22.67 -24.09 -2.50
CA PHE A 388 -22.46 -22.78 -1.87
C PHE A 388 -23.12 -22.75 -0.49
N GLY A 389 -22.31 -22.51 0.53
CA GLY A 389 -22.73 -22.21 1.89
C GLY A 389 -23.38 -20.84 1.98
N ASP A 390 -24.51 -20.76 2.68
CA ASP A 390 -25.36 -19.58 2.70
C ASP A 390 -24.95 -18.51 3.73
N ARG A 391 -23.87 -18.74 4.49
CA ARG A 391 -23.23 -17.72 5.34
C ARG A 391 -21.99 -17.09 4.71
N ASP A 392 -21.54 -17.58 3.55
CA ASP A 392 -20.41 -16.97 2.87
C ASP A 392 -20.80 -15.61 2.29
N TYR A 393 -19.90 -14.64 2.41
CA TYR A 393 -19.98 -13.37 1.69
C TYR A 393 -18.93 -13.29 0.57
N ALA A 394 -17.77 -13.95 0.70
CA ALA A 394 -16.62 -13.79 -0.18
C ALA A 394 -16.89 -14.28 -1.61
N CYS A 395 -17.59 -15.40 -1.80
CA CYS A 395 -17.96 -15.92 -3.12
C CYS A 395 -19.43 -16.39 -3.13
N ASN A 396 -20.35 -15.54 -2.67
CA ASN A 396 -21.75 -15.92 -2.35
C ASN A 396 -22.72 -16.15 -3.54
N CYS A 397 -22.26 -15.98 -4.80
CA CYS A 397 -23.13 -15.79 -5.97
C CYS A 397 -23.32 -17.04 -6.85
N GLY A 398 -23.14 -18.24 -6.28
CA GLY A 398 -23.21 -19.50 -7.05
C GLY A 398 -24.53 -19.71 -7.80
N GLU A 399 -25.66 -19.28 -7.24
CA GLU A 399 -26.97 -19.39 -7.89
C GLU A 399 -27.00 -18.55 -9.18
N ALA A 400 -26.59 -17.29 -9.11
CA ALA A 400 -26.60 -16.41 -10.27
C ALA A 400 -25.64 -16.91 -11.36
N ILE A 401 -24.49 -17.47 -10.99
CA ILE A 401 -23.58 -18.11 -11.94
C ILE A 401 -24.26 -19.31 -12.61
N SER A 402 -24.92 -20.17 -11.84
CA SER A 402 -25.61 -21.36 -12.39
C SER A 402 -26.74 -21.01 -13.37
N LEU A 403 -27.42 -19.88 -13.14
CA LEU A 403 -28.52 -19.39 -13.97
C LEU A 403 -28.05 -18.53 -15.16
N ALA A 404 -26.80 -18.05 -15.13
CA ALA A 404 -26.23 -17.25 -16.21
C ALA A 404 -25.54 -18.10 -17.28
N ALA A 405 -25.11 -19.32 -16.94
CA ALA A 405 -24.37 -20.20 -17.84
C ALA A 405 -25.25 -20.67 -19.01
N SER A 406 -24.75 -20.54 -20.24
CA SER A 406 -25.42 -20.99 -21.45
C SER A 406 -24.95 -22.38 -21.89
N TYR A 407 -25.91 -23.32 -21.98
CA TYR A 407 -25.71 -24.68 -22.45
C TYR A 407 -27.06 -25.28 -22.90
N PRO A 408 -27.09 -26.35 -23.72
CA PRO A 408 -28.33 -26.88 -24.32
C PRO A 408 -29.48 -27.14 -23.35
N ALA A 409 -29.18 -27.57 -22.12
CA ALA A 409 -30.16 -27.92 -21.10
C ALA A 409 -30.44 -26.79 -20.08
N ALA A 410 -29.93 -25.58 -20.30
CA ALA A 410 -30.04 -24.46 -19.35
C ALA A 410 -31.50 -24.10 -19.03
N GLU A 411 -32.39 -24.06 -20.02
CA GLU A 411 -33.82 -23.79 -19.80
C GLU A 411 -34.49 -24.85 -18.91
N SER A 412 -34.13 -26.12 -19.09
CA SER A 412 -34.64 -27.20 -18.24
C SER A 412 -34.09 -27.09 -16.81
N PHE A 413 -32.83 -26.68 -16.65
CA PHE A 413 -32.25 -26.36 -15.34
C PHE A 413 -32.93 -25.14 -14.69
N HIS A 414 -33.25 -24.10 -15.45
CA HIS A 414 -33.99 -22.93 -14.97
C HIS A 414 -35.40 -23.30 -14.50
N ALA A 415 -36.04 -24.26 -15.18
CA ALA A 415 -37.37 -24.76 -14.85
C ALA A 415 -37.37 -25.74 -13.66
N ALA A 416 -36.24 -26.37 -13.33
CA ALA A 416 -36.14 -27.29 -12.20
C ALA A 416 -36.38 -26.58 -10.86
N GLY A 417 -37.16 -27.22 -10.00
CA GLY A 417 -37.49 -26.69 -8.67
C GLY A 417 -36.46 -27.07 -7.62
N TYR A 418 -36.28 -26.23 -6.60
CA TYR A 418 -35.49 -26.50 -5.40
C TYR A 418 -36.17 -27.56 -4.52
N THR A 419 -35.41 -28.60 -4.20
CA THR A 419 -35.83 -29.70 -3.31
C THR A 419 -34.78 -29.92 -2.22
N ASP A 420 -35.14 -30.63 -1.15
CA ASP A 420 -34.25 -30.82 -0.02
C ASP A 420 -33.08 -31.75 -0.33
N ILE A 421 -31.90 -31.39 0.16
CA ILE A 421 -30.74 -32.27 0.22
C ILE A 421 -30.90 -33.15 1.46
N VAL A 422 -31.48 -34.33 1.28
CA VAL A 422 -31.74 -35.29 2.35
C VAL A 422 -30.43 -35.94 2.78
N ILE A 423 -30.05 -35.75 4.03
CA ILE A 423 -28.86 -36.39 4.62
C ILE A 423 -29.27 -37.65 5.38
N ASN A 424 -30.30 -37.53 6.22
CA ASN A 424 -30.92 -38.66 6.92
C ASN A 424 -32.42 -38.37 7.16
N SER A 425 -33.12 -39.27 7.87
CA SER A 425 -34.56 -39.17 8.11
C SER A 425 -35.02 -37.94 8.91
N SER A 426 -34.09 -37.25 9.56
CA SER A 426 -34.35 -36.12 10.46
C SER A 426 -33.63 -34.82 10.09
N TYR A 427 -32.74 -34.84 9.11
CA TYR A 427 -31.89 -33.70 8.76
C TYR A 427 -31.78 -33.52 7.25
N HIS A 428 -32.03 -32.28 6.84
CA HIS A 428 -31.86 -31.78 5.48
C HIS A 428 -30.74 -30.74 5.51
N GLY A 429 -29.70 -30.96 4.71
CA GLY A 429 -28.49 -30.14 4.75
C GLY A 429 -28.58 -28.84 3.94
N GLY A 430 -29.65 -28.66 3.16
CA GLY A 430 -29.76 -27.56 2.22
C GLY A 430 -30.82 -27.81 1.16
N LEU A 431 -30.78 -26.99 0.12
CA LEU A 431 -31.63 -27.10 -1.06
C LEU A 431 -30.78 -27.32 -2.31
N VAL A 432 -31.27 -28.15 -3.21
CA VAL A 432 -30.65 -28.36 -4.53
C VAL A 432 -31.66 -28.15 -5.65
N ARG A 433 -31.17 -27.52 -6.70
CA ARG A 433 -31.77 -27.52 -8.03
C ARG A 433 -30.84 -28.30 -8.95
N GLN A 434 -31.36 -29.28 -9.66
CA GLN A 434 -30.58 -30.11 -10.56
C GLN A 434 -31.40 -30.49 -11.79
N HIS A 435 -30.75 -30.42 -12.96
CA HIS A 435 -31.25 -30.98 -14.19
C HIS A 435 -30.10 -31.66 -14.91
N GLY A 436 -30.28 -32.95 -15.22
CA GLY A 436 -29.19 -33.78 -15.73
C GLY A 436 -27.91 -33.63 -14.92
N ASN A 437 -26.80 -33.44 -15.63
CA ASN A 437 -25.45 -33.37 -15.10
C ASN A 437 -25.09 -32.05 -14.39
N VAL A 438 -25.99 -31.05 -14.34
CA VAL A 438 -25.74 -29.76 -13.68
C VAL A 438 -26.58 -29.61 -12.41
N SER A 439 -25.92 -29.28 -11.29
CA SER A 439 -26.56 -29.04 -10.01
C SER A 439 -26.05 -27.77 -9.33
N PHE A 440 -26.96 -27.04 -8.68
CA PHE A 440 -26.66 -25.95 -7.76
C PHE A 440 -27.25 -26.26 -6.39
N SER A 441 -26.39 -26.30 -5.38
CA SER A 441 -26.72 -26.60 -3.98
C SER A 441 -26.48 -25.37 -3.12
N ARG A 442 -27.50 -24.96 -2.39
CA ARG A 442 -27.40 -24.03 -1.27
C ARG A 442 -27.34 -24.83 0.02
N VAL A 443 -26.20 -24.81 0.69
CA VAL A 443 -25.97 -25.54 1.95
C VAL A 443 -26.29 -24.61 3.12
N PHE A 444 -27.16 -25.05 4.01
CA PHE A 444 -27.61 -24.25 5.15
C PHE A 444 -26.57 -24.20 6.25
N GLU A 445 -26.43 -23.04 6.89
CA GLU A 445 -25.54 -22.83 8.03
C GLU A 445 -24.08 -23.18 7.71
N ALA A 446 -23.66 -23.03 6.45
CA ALA A 446 -22.30 -23.27 6.01
C ALA A 446 -21.57 -21.93 5.74
N PRO A 447 -20.34 -21.76 6.26
CA PRO A 447 -19.46 -20.63 5.96
C PRO A 447 -18.81 -20.82 4.57
N HIS A 448 -17.79 -20.01 4.27
CA HIS A 448 -16.97 -20.16 3.08
C HIS A 448 -16.35 -21.55 2.97
N ALA A 449 -15.84 -22.09 4.08
CA ALA A 449 -15.40 -23.47 4.21
C ALA A 449 -16.58 -24.45 4.40
N VAL A 450 -17.36 -24.76 3.35
CA VAL A 450 -18.55 -25.66 3.46
C VAL A 450 -18.20 -27.01 4.06
N ALA A 451 -17.08 -27.62 3.64
CA ALA A 451 -16.64 -28.92 4.14
C ALA A 451 -16.26 -28.89 5.64
N ALA A 452 -15.87 -27.73 6.17
CA ALA A 452 -15.58 -27.57 7.60
C ALA A 452 -16.85 -27.26 8.41
N GLY A 453 -17.72 -26.39 7.90
CA GLY A 453 -18.94 -25.99 8.61
C GLY A 453 -20.10 -26.99 8.52
N GLN A 454 -20.20 -27.73 7.42
CA GLN A 454 -21.24 -28.73 7.17
C GLN A 454 -20.62 -30.01 6.55
N PRO A 455 -19.74 -30.71 7.30
CA PRO A 455 -18.90 -31.78 6.75
C PRO A 455 -19.70 -32.95 6.19
N GLU A 456 -20.73 -33.41 6.89
CA GLU A 456 -21.56 -34.52 6.41
C GLU A 456 -22.31 -34.13 5.13
N THR A 457 -22.95 -32.96 5.11
CA THR A 457 -23.70 -32.47 3.95
C THR A 457 -22.79 -32.35 2.73
N MET A 458 -21.63 -31.69 2.87
CA MET A 458 -20.68 -31.53 1.78
C MET A 458 -20.15 -32.88 1.28
N ALA A 459 -19.79 -33.80 2.17
CA ALA A 459 -19.30 -35.12 1.79
C ALA A 459 -20.36 -35.93 1.01
N ARG A 460 -21.64 -35.84 1.39
CA ARG A 460 -22.73 -36.49 0.65
C ARG A 460 -22.95 -35.88 -0.72
N ILE A 461 -22.92 -34.55 -0.84
CA ILE A 461 -23.04 -33.88 -2.14
C ILE A 461 -21.87 -34.25 -3.05
N PHE A 462 -20.64 -34.19 -2.53
CA PHE A 462 -19.41 -34.60 -3.22
C PHE A 462 -19.52 -36.03 -3.74
N GLU A 463 -19.86 -36.99 -2.87
CA GLU A 463 -20.02 -38.40 -3.24
C GLU A 463 -21.10 -38.56 -4.33
N ARG A 464 -22.29 -37.96 -4.16
CA ARG A 464 -23.37 -38.07 -5.15
C ARG A 464 -22.94 -37.54 -6.52
N ALA A 465 -22.29 -36.38 -6.57
CA ALA A 465 -21.80 -35.78 -7.80
C ALA A 465 -20.70 -36.62 -8.48
N MET A 466 -19.77 -37.16 -7.70
CA MET A 466 -18.67 -38.00 -8.21
C MET A 466 -19.15 -39.33 -8.80
N PHE A 467 -20.30 -39.84 -8.35
CA PHE A 467 -20.90 -41.08 -8.84
C PHE A 467 -22.09 -40.86 -9.79
N GLY A 468 -22.34 -39.62 -10.22
CA GLY A 468 -23.43 -39.29 -11.16
C GLY A 468 -24.83 -39.58 -10.61
N ARG A 469 -25.01 -39.43 -9.29
CA ARG A 469 -26.29 -39.60 -8.60
C ARG A 469 -26.96 -38.27 -8.35
N ASP A 470 -28.27 -38.31 -8.11
CA ASP A 470 -29.00 -37.10 -7.76
C ASP A 470 -28.49 -36.54 -6.44
N VAL A 471 -28.26 -35.23 -6.40
CA VAL A 471 -27.73 -34.56 -5.21
C VAL A 471 -28.78 -34.52 -4.09
N ALA A 472 -30.07 -34.55 -4.42
CA ALA A 472 -31.16 -34.48 -3.44
C ALA A 472 -31.17 -35.68 -2.48
N THR A 473 -31.09 -36.90 -3.00
CA THR A 473 -31.26 -38.14 -2.23
C THR A 473 -30.10 -39.12 -2.36
N GLY A 474 -29.36 -39.10 -3.48
CA GLY A 474 -28.34 -40.09 -3.82
C GLY A 474 -28.89 -41.46 -4.20
N GLN A 475 -30.19 -41.57 -4.50
CA GLN A 475 -30.85 -42.84 -4.81
C GLN A 475 -31.07 -43.05 -6.31
N VAL A 476 -31.09 -41.97 -7.09
CA VAL A 476 -31.37 -41.96 -8.52
C VAL A 476 -30.06 -41.80 -9.28
N GLN A 477 -29.81 -42.67 -10.25
CA GLN A 477 -28.75 -42.45 -11.24
C GLN A 477 -29.25 -41.37 -12.20
N VAL A 478 -28.48 -40.30 -12.35
CA VAL A 478 -28.88 -39.15 -13.17
C VAL A 478 -28.67 -39.47 -14.64
N ASP A 479 -29.68 -39.13 -15.44
CA ASP A 479 -29.63 -39.09 -16.90
C ASP A 479 -30.05 -37.68 -17.39
N ASP A 480 -30.01 -37.45 -18.70
CA ASP A 480 -30.35 -36.15 -19.31
C ASP A 480 -31.82 -35.73 -19.07
N GLY A 481 -32.69 -36.65 -18.64
CA GLY A 481 -34.09 -36.38 -18.34
C GLY A 481 -34.36 -36.02 -16.88
N TYR A 482 -33.43 -36.32 -15.96
CA TYR A 482 -33.60 -36.07 -14.54
C TYR A 482 -33.78 -34.58 -14.25
N SER A 483 -34.78 -34.23 -13.43
CA SER A 483 -35.02 -32.85 -12.97
C SER A 483 -35.58 -32.85 -11.55
N THR A 484 -35.04 -32.00 -10.68
CA THR A 484 -35.60 -31.79 -9.35
C THR A 484 -36.96 -31.08 -9.42
N GLN A 485 -37.83 -31.41 -8.48
CA GLN A 485 -39.18 -30.85 -8.34
C GLN A 485 -39.31 -30.16 -6.99
N GLY A 486 -39.87 -28.95 -6.96
CA GLY A 486 -40.06 -28.20 -5.72
C GLY A 486 -40.20 -26.69 -5.91
N SER A 487 -39.74 -25.92 -4.92
CA SER A 487 -39.90 -24.45 -4.89
C SER A 487 -39.15 -23.76 -6.03
N PRO A 488 -39.68 -22.70 -6.66
CA PRO A 488 -38.92 -21.93 -7.63
C PRO A 488 -37.77 -21.11 -7.01
N THR A 489 -37.78 -20.92 -5.69
CA THR A 489 -36.77 -20.14 -4.96
C THR A 489 -36.15 -20.93 -3.81
N ALA A 490 -34.85 -20.73 -3.61
CA ALA A 490 -34.13 -21.19 -2.43
C ALA A 490 -34.26 -20.24 -1.22
N TRP A 491 -34.99 -19.12 -1.35
CA TRP A 491 -35.06 -18.08 -0.31
C TRP A 491 -35.85 -18.52 0.94
N CYS A 492 -35.16 -18.57 2.07
CA CYS A 492 -35.71 -18.86 3.40
C CYS A 492 -34.87 -18.14 4.46
N MET A 493 -35.50 -17.71 5.56
CA MET A 493 -34.81 -17.06 6.68
C MET A 493 -34.29 -18.11 7.67
N ASN A 494 -33.02 -17.96 8.06
CA ASN A 494 -32.31 -18.81 9.00
C ASN A 494 -32.01 -18.07 10.31
N ALA A 495 -31.84 -18.83 11.40
CA ALA A 495 -31.44 -18.26 12.68
C ALA A 495 -29.95 -17.90 12.66
N VAL A 496 -29.58 -16.79 13.31
CA VAL A 496 -28.18 -16.41 13.48
C VAL A 496 -27.54 -17.33 14.54
N PRO A 497 -26.46 -18.07 14.23
CA PRO A 497 -25.75 -18.90 15.20
C PRO A 497 -25.15 -18.06 16.33
N SER A 498 -24.80 -18.74 17.44
CA SER A 498 -24.07 -18.08 18.54
C SER A 498 -22.65 -17.69 18.09
N ALA A 499 -22.15 -16.57 18.63
CA ALA A 499 -20.78 -16.13 18.35
C ALA A 499 -19.76 -17.12 18.93
N VAL A 500 -18.75 -17.47 18.13
CA VAL A 500 -17.64 -18.35 18.54
C VAL A 500 -16.57 -17.53 19.29
N GLU A 501 -15.88 -18.16 20.24
CA GLU A 501 -14.76 -17.54 20.96
C GLU A 501 -13.54 -17.44 20.02
N SER A 502 -12.91 -16.27 19.94
CA SER A 502 -11.72 -16.06 19.10
C SER A 502 -10.52 -16.81 19.67
N LEU A 503 -9.87 -17.62 18.83
CA LEU A 503 -8.62 -18.33 19.15
C LEU A 503 -7.46 -17.60 18.48
N CYS A 504 -6.54 -17.07 19.29
CA CYS A 504 -5.30 -16.47 18.78
C CYS A 504 -4.24 -17.55 18.56
N PHE A 505 -3.86 -17.75 17.31
CA PHE A 505 -2.92 -18.77 16.87
C PHE A 505 -1.63 -18.12 16.35
N VAL A 506 -0.48 -18.58 16.86
CA VAL A 506 0.82 -17.90 16.65
C VAL A 506 1.23 -17.84 15.18
N TYR A 507 1.01 -18.91 14.40
CA TYR A 507 1.35 -18.93 12.98
C TYR A 507 0.48 -17.99 12.11
N ARG A 508 -0.67 -17.55 12.64
CA ARG A 508 -1.58 -16.57 12.02
C ARG A 508 -1.88 -15.44 12.97
N ALA A 509 -0.85 -14.95 13.65
CA ALA A 509 -1.02 -13.97 14.72
C ALA A 509 -1.70 -12.70 14.22
N THR A 510 -1.36 -12.22 13.02
CA THR A 510 -1.96 -11.02 12.41
C THR A 510 -3.46 -11.11 12.18
N ASP A 511 -3.98 -12.32 11.98
CA ASP A 511 -5.36 -12.55 11.52
C ASP A 511 -6.26 -13.09 12.64
N SER A 512 -5.66 -13.75 13.63
CA SER A 512 -6.40 -14.50 14.66
C SER A 512 -6.31 -13.87 16.06
N CYS A 513 -5.36 -12.96 16.28
CA CYS A 513 -5.08 -12.40 17.59
C CYS A 513 -5.65 -11.00 17.80
N THR A 514 -6.10 -10.73 19.03
CA THR A 514 -6.41 -9.37 19.47
C THR A 514 -5.13 -8.53 19.63
N GLU A 515 -5.27 -7.21 19.61
CA GLU A 515 -4.15 -6.28 19.85
C GLU A 515 -3.44 -6.56 21.20
N GLU A 516 -4.20 -6.96 22.24
CA GLU A 516 -3.63 -7.35 23.54
C GLU A 516 -2.75 -8.61 23.43
N GLN A 517 -3.21 -9.61 22.68
CA GLN A 517 -2.47 -10.85 22.46
C GLN A 517 -1.25 -10.66 21.55
N LEU A 518 -1.36 -9.82 20.51
CA LEU A 518 -0.23 -9.44 19.65
C LEU A 518 0.88 -8.75 20.43
N ASN A 519 0.52 -7.81 21.32
CA ASN A 519 1.49 -7.14 22.18
C ASN A 519 2.16 -8.12 23.15
N ALA A 520 1.39 -9.05 23.73
CA ALA A 520 1.93 -10.08 24.62
C ALA A 520 2.87 -11.07 23.90
N LEU A 521 2.60 -11.38 22.62
CA LEU A 521 3.53 -12.17 21.79
C LEU A 521 4.81 -11.39 21.51
N ALA A 522 4.69 -10.10 21.16
CA ALA A 522 5.83 -9.24 20.81
C ALA A 522 6.77 -8.96 22.00
N ASP A 523 6.25 -8.85 23.22
CA ASP A 523 7.06 -8.61 24.43
C ASP A 523 7.46 -9.90 25.17
N GLY A 524 7.06 -11.07 24.66
CA GLY A 524 7.35 -12.38 25.24
C GLY A 524 6.58 -12.70 26.52
N SER A 525 5.58 -11.89 26.90
CA SER A 525 4.74 -12.13 28.09
C SER A 525 3.58 -13.09 27.84
N ALA A 526 3.27 -13.39 26.58
CA ALA A 526 2.23 -14.34 26.21
C ALA A 526 2.56 -15.75 26.74
N VAL A 527 1.56 -16.38 27.35
CA VAL A 527 1.60 -17.82 27.62
C VAL A 527 1.03 -18.52 26.41
N VAL A 528 1.89 -19.26 25.71
CA VAL A 528 1.53 -20.03 24.52
C VAL A 528 1.53 -21.52 24.88
N GLU A 529 0.42 -22.19 24.59
CA GLU A 529 0.26 -23.63 24.71
C GLU A 529 -0.22 -24.17 23.37
N ASN A 530 0.47 -25.17 22.81
CA ASN A 530 0.15 -25.76 21.50
C ASN A 530 -0.06 -24.69 20.40
N PHE A 531 0.84 -23.70 20.35
CA PHE A 531 0.80 -22.59 19.39
C PHE A 531 -0.41 -21.65 19.53
N ALA A 532 -1.25 -21.81 20.55
CA ALA A 532 -2.34 -20.90 20.87
C ALA A 532 -2.00 -20.01 22.08
N VAL A 533 -2.37 -18.74 22.02
CA VAL A 533 -2.20 -17.81 23.16
C VAL A 533 -3.29 -18.06 24.18
N VAL A 534 -2.92 -18.67 25.31
CA VAL A 534 -3.83 -18.94 26.43
C VAL A 534 -3.90 -17.79 27.43
N LYS A 535 -2.87 -16.93 27.48
CA LYS A 535 -2.87 -15.66 28.23
C LYS A 535 -2.11 -14.57 27.46
N PRO A 536 -2.70 -13.38 27.27
CA PRO A 536 -4.05 -12.96 27.68
C PRO A 536 -5.15 -13.75 26.95
N LYS A 537 -6.29 -13.97 27.63
CA LYS A 537 -7.40 -14.74 27.05
C LYS A 537 -8.06 -13.92 25.94
N GLY A 538 -8.49 -14.62 24.88
CA GLY A 538 -9.33 -14.03 23.85
C GLY A 538 -10.62 -13.45 24.44
N ILE A 539 -11.20 -12.45 23.77
CA ILE A 539 -12.45 -11.84 24.23
C ILE A 539 -13.61 -12.76 23.81
N LYS A 540 -14.45 -13.14 24.78
CA LYS A 540 -15.77 -13.74 24.50
C LYS A 540 -16.69 -12.66 23.96
N LEU A 541 -16.86 -12.62 22.64
CA LEU A 541 -17.54 -11.53 21.94
C LEU A 541 -19.07 -11.74 21.98
N THR A 542 -19.67 -11.61 23.17
CA THR A 542 -21.14 -11.54 23.30
C THR A 542 -21.63 -10.13 23.02
N GLY A 543 -22.25 -9.92 21.85
CA GLY A 543 -23.18 -8.82 21.58
C GLY A 543 -22.58 -7.40 21.58
N MET A 544 -21.87 -7.04 20.51
CA MET A 544 -21.74 -5.62 20.15
C MET A 544 -23.01 -5.19 19.40
N THR A 545 -24.03 -4.78 20.16
CA THR A 545 -25.17 -4.06 19.59
C THR A 545 -24.68 -2.75 18.97
N ILE A 546 -25.04 -2.48 17.72
CA ILE A 546 -24.88 -1.18 17.08
C ILE A 546 -25.49 -0.10 17.99
N VAL A 547 -24.65 0.71 18.64
CA VAL A 547 -25.13 1.83 19.47
C VAL A 547 -25.60 2.94 18.54
N LYS A 548 -26.90 2.96 18.25
CA LYS A 548 -27.58 4.17 17.75
C LYS A 548 -27.40 5.30 18.78
N GLY A 549 -26.77 6.39 18.35
CA GLY A 549 -26.90 7.76 18.86
C GLY A 549 -26.97 7.96 20.38
N ALA A 550 -25.92 8.56 20.96
CA ALA A 550 -25.84 8.92 22.37
C ALA A 550 -27.07 9.70 22.89
N GLN A 551 -27.96 9.04 23.63
CA GLN A 551 -28.93 9.70 24.51
C GLN A 551 -28.30 9.87 25.90
N LYS A 552 -28.32 11.08 26.44
CA LYS A 552 -27.70 11.42 27.73
C LYS A 552 -28.57 10.92 28.89
N TRP A 553 -27.97 10.12 29.77
CA TRP A 553 -28.59 9.59 30.99
C TRP A 553 -28.04 10.30 32.22
N CYS A 554 -28.89 10.55 33.24
CA CYS A 554 -28.43 11.04 34.53
C CYS A 554 -27.62 9.94 35.24
N LYS A 555 -26.29 10.13 35.35
CA LYS A 555 -25.34 9.10 35.85
C LYS A 555 -25.65 8.61 37.27
N VAL A 556 -26.27 9.43 38.12
CA VAL A 556 -26.61 9.05 39.50
C VAL A 556 -27.80 8.08 39.56
N ARG A 557 -28.70 8.10 38.55
CA ARG A 557 -29.98 7.36 38.64
C ARG A 557 -30.31 6.45 37.47
N ARG A 558 -29.51 6.46 36.40
CA ARG A 558 -29.78 5.68 35.17
C ARG A 558 -31.19 5.90 34.61
N VAL A 559 -31.69 7.14 34.67
CA VAL A 559 -32.93 7.59 34.02
C VAL A 559 -32.67 8.76 33.07
N LYS A 560 -33.49 8.87 32.02
CA LYS A 560 -33.35 9.85 30.92
C LYS A 560 -33.63 11.28 31.41
N CYS A 561 -32.75 12.22 31.09
CA CYS A 561 -32.88 13.65 31.42
C CYS A 561 -33.75 14.36 30.38
N ASP A 562 -34.65 15.25 30.80
CA ASP A 562 -35.50 16.05 29.90
C ASP A 562 -34.85 17.37 29.45
N GLU A 563 -33.62 17.64 29.90
CA GLU A 563 -32.75 18.75 29.45
C GLU A 563 -33.32 20.18 29.63
N THR A 564 -34.37 20.36 30.42
CA THR A 564 -34.90 21.68 30.77
C THR A 564 -33.90 22.50 31.61
N LYS A 565 -33.77 23.80 31.32
CA LYS A 565 -32.87 24.75 32.00
C LYS A 565 -33.66 25.72 32.88
N PRO A 566 -33.12 26.18 34.03
CA PRO A 566 -31.76 25.95 34.55
C PRO A 566 -31.59 24.60 35.30
N ALA A 567 -32.66 23.88 35.57
CA ALA A 567 -32.64 22.54 36.18
C ALA A 567 -33.75 21.67 35.59
N CYS A 568 -33.49 20.37 35.45
CA CYS A 568 -34.46 19.45 34.84
C CYS A 568 -35.73 19.29 35.71
N ARG A 569 -36.92 19.16 35.10
CA ARG A 569 -38.21 19.15 35.82
C ARG A 569 -38.31 18.07 36.90
N ARG A 570 -37.67 16.92 36.68
CA ARG A 570 -37.69 15.81 37.65
C ARG A 570 -36.85 16.08 38.91
N CYS A 571 -35.79 16.88 38.81
CA CYS A 571 -35.04 17.33 39.99
C CYS A 571 -35.84 18.37 40.78
N GLN A 572 -36.52 19.29 40.08
CA GLN A 572 -37.35 20.32 40.70
C GLN A 572 -38.53 19.73 41.48
N THR A 573 -39.29 18.82 40.85
CA THR A 573 -40.49 18.22 41.46
C THR A 573 -40.20 17.33 42.65
N THR A 574 -38.98 16.81 42.79
CA THR A 574 -38.59 15.96 43.92
C THR A 574 -37.82 16.71 45.00
N GLY A 575 -37.71 18.04 44.91
CA GLY A 575 -37.05 18.89 45.90
C GLY A 575 -35.54 18.69 46.01
N ARG A 576 -34.88 18.14 44.97
CA ARG A 576 -33.45 17.82 44.99
C ARG A 576 -32.64 18.74 44.08
N LYS A 577 -31.43 19.07 44.51
CA LYS A 577 -30.50 19.93 43.76
C LYS A 577 -30.06 19.23 42.47
N CYS A 578 -30.32 19.86 41.32
CA CYS A 578 -29.82 19.42 40.02
C CYS A 578 -28.34 19.81 39.95
N ASP A 579 -27.45 18.90 39.54
CA ASP A 579 -25.99 19.15 39.48
C ASP A 579 -25.59 20.22 38.43
N GLY A 580 -26.58 20.81 37.77
CA GLY A 580 -26.41 21.93 36.86
C GLY A 580 -25.76 21.54 35.53
N TYR A 581 -25.61 22.54 34.68
CA TYR A 581 -24.81 22.50 33.47
C TYR A 581 -23.51 23.25 33.77
N LEU A 582 -22.35 22.80 33.26
CA LEU A 582 -21.05 23.37 33.59
C LEU A 582 -21.04 24.91 33.47
N GLU A 583 -20.74 25.60 34.57
CA GLU A 583 -20.67 27.06 34.64
C GLU A 583 -19.27 27.57 34.27
N GLY A 584 -19.22 28.53 33.36
CA GLY A 584 -17.99 29.23 32.97
C GLY A 584 -17.68 30.37 33.92
N ASN A 585 -16.47 30.40 34.46
CA ASN A 585 -15.90 31.60 35.06
C ASN A 585 -14.37 31.64 34.91
N SER A 586 -13.94 32.35 33.87
CA SER A 586 -12.63 33.01 33.81
C SER A 586 -12.85 34.36 33.13
N ASN A 587 -12.42 35.45 33.77
CA ASN A 587 -12.61 36.86 33.38
C ASN A 587 -11.87 37.28 32.10
N LEU A 588 -11.92 36.46 31.06
CA LEU A 588 -11.49 36.79 29.72
C LEU A 588 -12.75 36.88 28.85
N SER A 589 -12.97 38.02 28.22
CA SER A 589 -14.11 38.19 27.31
C SER A 589 -14.11 37.04 26.28
N GLY A 590 -15.28 36.57 25.83
CA GLY A 590 -15.35 35.48 24.85
C GLY A 590 -14.54 35.74 23.57
N ARG A 591 -14.29 37.02 23.24
CA ARG A 591 -13.33 37.43 22.19
C ARG A 591 -11.87 37.24 22.59
N ALA A 592 -11.48 37.59 23.81
CA ALA A 592 -10.13 37.35 24.33
C ALA A 592 -9.84 35.85 24.50
N LEU A 593 -10.83 35.06 24.91
CA LEU A 593 -10.73 33.60 25.04
C LEU A 593 -10.67 32.91 23.68
N ALA A 594 -11.47 33.34 22.70
CA ALA A 594 -11.39 32.87 21.32
C ALA A 594 -10.10 33.32 20.61
N ALA A 595 -9.54 34.48 20.97
CA ALA A 595 -8.26 34.94 20.45
C ALA A 595 -7.07 34.23 21.10
N ALA A 596 -7.13 33.91 22.39
CA ALA A 596 -6.14 33.10 23.09
C ALA A 596 -6.20 31.63 22.65
N ALA A 597 -7.40 31.06 22.45
CA ALA A 597 -7.58 29.70 21.94
C ALA A 597 -7.10 29.52 20.50
N ARG A 598 -7.17 30.57 19.67
CA ARG A 598 -6.57 30.60 18.32
C ARG A 598 -5.04 30.72 18.33
N LYS A 599 -4.44 31.14 19.45
CA LYS A 599 -2.98 31.36 19.60
C LYS A 599 -2.26 30.22 20.32
N LEU A 600 -2.99 29.31 20.98
CA LEU A 600 -2.41 28.18 21.70
C LEU A 600 -2.53 26.89 20.87
N PRO A 601 -1.49 26.03 20.82
CA PRO A 601 -1.64 24.63 20.46
C PRO A 601 -2.39 23.93 21.62
N LEU A 602 -3.72 24.12 21.69
CA LEU A 602 -4.52 23.64 22.82
C LEU A 602 -4.72 22.12 22.76
N ILE A 603 -3.94 21.45 23.60
CA ILE A 603 -4.14 20.11 24.14
C ILE A 603 -5.54 20.08 24.78
N GLY A 604 -6.47 19.31 24.23
CA GLY A 604 -7.82 19.17 24.77
C GLY A 604 -7.84 18.38 26.09
N PRO A 605 -8.94 18.45 26.87
CA PRO A 605 -9.08 17.73 28.14
C PRO A 605 -9.00 16.21 28.01
N LEU A 606 -9.21 15.64 26.82
CA LEU A 606 -8.94 14.24 26.52
C LEU A 606 -7.43 13.94 26.55
N SER A 607 -6.61 14.74 25.86
CA SER A 607 -5.15 14.59 25.89
C SER A 607 -4.59 14.90 27.29
N GLN A 608 -5.13 15.89 28.01
CA GLN A 608 -4.69 16.21 29.37
C GLN A 608 -5.15 15.18 30.43
N ALA A 609 -6.30 14.54 30.25
CA ALA A 609 -6.75 13.39 31.05
C ALA A 609 -5.95 12.11 30.74
N LEU A 610 -5.46 11.96 29.51
CA LEU A 610 -4.58 10.86 29.10
C LEU A 610 -3.13 11.05 29.59
N ILE A 611 -2.64 12.30 29.66
CA ILE A 611 -1.30 12.66 30.17
C ILE A 611 -1.22 12.59 31.71
N SER A 612 -2.34 12.76 32.42
CA SER A 612 -2.37 12.82 33.90
C SER A 612 -2.56 11.46 34.59
N SER A 613 -2.56 10.34 33.85
CA SER A 613 -2.64 9.00 34.42
C SER A 613 -1.24 8.47 34.79
N PRO A 614 -0.99 7.96 36.01
CA PRO A 614 0.35 7.59 36.45
C PRO A 614 0.89 6.33 35.74
N SER A 615 1.87 6.54 34.87
CA SER A 615 3.05 5.70 34.57
C SER A 615 2.91 4.16 34.69
N SER A 616 2.62 3.48 33.57
CA SER A 616 3.31 2.27 33.08
C SER A 616 2.83 1.76 31.69
N ARG A 617 2.00 2.51 30.93
CA ARG A 617 1.36 2.08 29.67
C ARG A 617 1.46 3.15 28.57
N TRP A 618 2.51 3.13 27.75
CA TRP A 618 2.58 3.99 26.56
C TRP A 618 2.71 3.11 25.30
N SER A 619 1.79 3.26 24.33
CA SER A 619 1.96 2.76 22.97
C SER A 619 2.90 3.68 22.18
N GLY A 620 3.71 3.13 21.27
CA GLY A 620 4.73 3.86 20.51
C GLY A 620 4.19 5.08 19.74
N ASP A 621 2.93 5.03 19.29
CA ASP A 621 2.29 6.09 18.52
C ASP A 621 2.14 7.42 19.29
N TYR A 622 1.90 7.39 20.61
CA TYR A 622 1.76 8.63 21.39
C TYR A 622 3.10 9.35 21.59
N MET A 623 4.17 8.59 21.78
CA MET A 623 5.51 9.15 21.91
C MET A 623 5.98 9.73 20.58
N LEU A 624 5.65 9.09 19.46
CA LEU A 624 5.88 9.61 18.12
C LEU A 624 5.04 10.86 17.84
N PHE A 625 3.79 10.93 18.29
CA PHE A 625 3.01 12.16 18.19
C PHE A 625 3.64 13.31 19.01
N ASP A 626 4.14 13.02 20.21
CA ASP A 626 4.86 14.02 21.00
C ASP A 626 6.19 14.42 20.36
N PHE A 627 6.89 13.46 19.74
CA PHE A 627 8.10 13.71 18.94
C PHE A 627 7.78 14.58 17.71
N PHE A 628 6.61 14.40 17.09
CA PHE A 628 6.16 15.31 16.04
C PHE A 628 6.04 16.74 16.57
N ARG A 629 5.32 16.90 17.68
CA ARG A 629 5.02 18.19 18.30
C ARG A 629 6.28 18.91 18.78
N THR A 630 7.22 18.19 19.37
CA THR A 630 8.40 18.76 20.03
C THR A 630 9.60 18.89 19.10
N GLN A 631 9.74 18.01 18.11
CA GLN A 631 10.93 17.93 17.25
C GLN A 631 10.57 18.15 15.77
N THR A 632 9.66 17.37 15.20
CA THR A 632 9.42 17.36 13.74
C THR A 632 8.77 18.63 13.21
N ALA A 633 7.70 19.11 13.85
CA ALA A 633 7.01 20.33 13.45
C ALA A 633 7.87 21.59 13.66
N PRO A 634 8.54 21.78 14.82
CA PRO A 634 9.47 22.91 14.99
C PRO A 634 10.63 22.89 14.01
N ALA A 635 11.21 21.71 13.73
CA ALA A 635 12.28 21.57 12.74
C ALA A 635 11.84 22.03 11.35
N SER A 636 10.64 21.62 10.93
CA SER A 636 10.08 21.94 9.62
C SER A 636 9.75 23.42 9.46
N ALA A 637 9.33 24.08 10.55
CA ALA A 637 9.02 25.52 10.57
C ALA A 637 10.23 26.42 10.88
N ASN A 638 11.45 25.86 10.97
CA ASN A 638 12.64 26.60 11.44
C ASN A 638 13.25 27.50 10.35
N PHE A 639 13.34 27.02 9.11
CA PHE A 639 13.82 27.84 7.99
C PHE A 639 12.80 28.89 7.58
N MET A 640 11.53 28.46 7.55
CA MET A 640 10.39 29.28 7.13
C MET A 640 9.27 29.05 8.13
N PRO A 641 8.73 30.12 8.73
CA PRO A 641 7.58 30.00 9.61
C PRO A 641 6.44 29.26 8.89
N SER A 642 5.87 28.27 9.57
CA SER A 642 4.75 27.47 9.04
C SER A 642 3.78 27.15 10.17
N GLN A 643 2.67 27.88 10.22
CA GLN A 643 1.58 27.58 11.15
C GLN A 643 0.84 26.29 10.77
N PHE A 644 1.00 25.81 9.52
CA PHE A 644 0.44 24.55 9.09
C PHE A 644 1.02 23.38 9.91
N TRP A 645 2.35 23.20 9.88
CA TRP A 645 3.02 22.10 10.60
C TRP A 645 2.92 22.24 12.11
N THR A 646 3.12 23.46 12.61
CA THR A 646 3.20 23.76 14.05
C THR A 646 1.86 23.95 14.75
N ARG A 647 0.74 23.98 14.00
CA ARG A 647 -0.59 24.17 14.60
C ARG A 647 -1.70 23.46 13.85
N GLU A 648 -1.92 23.75 12.58
CA GLU A 648 -3.15 23.31 11.90
C GLU A 648 -3.23 21.80 11.71
N LEU A 649 -2.13 21.16 11.29
CA LEU A 649 -2.10 19.71 11.12
C LEU A 649 -2.34 18.99 12.46
N MET A 650 -1.77 19.50 13.55
CA MET A 650 -1.99 18.97 14.90
C MET A 650 -3.41 19.20 15.41
N GLN A 651 -4.03 20.34 15.09
CA GLN A 651 -5.44 20.60 15.42
C GLN A 651 -6.37 19.65 14.67
N LEU A 652 -6.09 19.39 13.38
CA LEU A 652 -6.85 18.44 12.57
C LEU A 652 -6.71 17.01 13.09
N ALA A 653 -5.52 16.61 13.54
CA ALA A 653 -5.28 15.29 14.11
C ALA A 653 -6.12 14.99 15.38
N GLN A 654 -6.67 16.02 16.05
CA GLN A 654 -7.57 15.81 17.20
C GLN A 654 -8.97 15.34 16.78
N SER A 655 -9.42 15.67 15.57
CA SER A 655 -10.74 15.33 15.05
C SER A 655 -10.71 14.35 13.88
N GLU A 656 -9.56 14.19 13.23
CA GLU A 656 -9.38 13.42 12.00
C GLU A 656 -8.35 12.30 12.21
N PRO A 657 -8.80 11.04 12.44
CA PRO A 657 -7.91 9.90 12.68
C PRO A 657 -6.88 9.66 11.56
N ALA A 658 -7.27 9.90 10.31
CA ALA A 658 -6.36 9.78 9.17
C ALA A 658 -5.17 10.74 9.29
N VAL A 659 -5.41 11.98 9.73
CA VAL A 659 -4.37 13.01 9.94
C VAL A 659 -3.48 12.65 11.13
N TRP A 660 -4.04 12.05 12.18
CA TRP A 660 -3.26 11.55 13.32
C TRP A 660 -2.21 10.52 12.89
N HIS A 661 -2.62 9.49 12.15
CA HIS A 661 -1.70 8.46 11.68
C HIS A 661 -0.66 8.99 10.67
N ALA A 662 -1.02 10.00 9.85
CA ALA A 662 -0.05 10.68 9.00
C ALA A 662 1.03 11.42 9.83
N ILE A 663 0.64 12.07 10.94
CA ILE A 663 1.59 12.71 11.86
C ILE A 663 2.54 11.69 12.49
N VAL A 664 2.01 10.56 12.96
CA VAL A 664 2.81 9.49 13.56
C VAL A 664 3.81 8.93 12.54
N THR A 665 3.38 8.75 11.29
CA THR A 665 4.25 8.33 10.18
C THR A 665 5.42 9.30 9.99
N LEU A 666 5.15 10.60 9.89
CA LEU A 666 6.18 11.62 9.70
C LEU A 666 7.18 11.67 10.87
N ALA A 667 6.68 11.50 12.11
CA ALA A 667 7.52 11.46 13.29
C ALA A 667 8.40 10.21 13.35
N ALA A 668 7.87 9.05 12.97
CA ALA A 668 8.62 7.80 12.90
C ALA A 668 9.76 7.90 11.88
N LEU A 669 9.50 8.48 10.71
CA LEU A 669 10.51 8.71 9.67
C LEU A 669 11.60 9.69 10.11
N HIS A 670 11.23 10.77 10.81
CA HIS A 670 12.21 11.69 11.40
C HIS A 670 13.05 11.00 12.48
N ARG A 671 12.40 10.27 13.39
CA ARG A 671 13.10 9.57 14.47
C ARG A 671 14.06 8.51 13.93
N ARG A 672 13.66 7.78 12.88
CA ARG A 672 14.52 6.81 12.18
C ARG A 672 15.79 7.47 11.68
N TRP A 673 15.65 8.63 11.05
CA TRP A 673 16.76 9.40 10.52
C TRP A 673 17.72 9.87 11.63
N ASP A 674 17.20 10.39 12.76
CA ASP A 674 18.02 10.76 13.93
C ASP A 674 18.81 9.56 14.48
N VAL A 675 18.19 8.37 14.55
CA VAL A 675 18.83 7.13 15.02
C VAL A 675 19.97 6.70 14.10
N ALA A 676 19.74 6.67 12.79
CA ALA A 676 20.77 6.30 11.83
C ALA A 676 21.96 7.26 11.88
N GLU A 677 21.71 8.57 12.00
CA GLU A 677 22.79 9.56 12.06
C GLU A 677 23.61 9.42 13.36
N THR A 678 22.95 9.23 14.51
CA THR A 678 23.65 9.00 15.78
C THR A 678 24.55 7.76 15.76
N GLN A 679 24.12 6.68 15.11
CA GLN A 679 24.95 5.48 14.92
C GLN A 679 26.20 5.77 14.07
N ILE A 680 26.08 6.56 13.00
CA ILE A 680 27.22 6.95 12.16
C ILE A 680 28.21 7.85 12.93
N ARG A 681 27.73 8.74 13.82
CA ARG A 681 28.59 9.65 14.61
C ARG A 681 29.30 9.00 15.78
N SER A 682 28.79 7.89 16.31
CA SER A 682 29.39 7.19 17.45
C SER A 682 29.28 5.67 17.29
N PRO A 683 30.11 5.06 16.42
CA PRO A 683 30.08 3.63 16.13
C PRO A 683 30.35 2.74 17.36
N ASN A 684 31.05 3.27 18.37
CA ASN A 684 31.50 2.55 19.57
C ASN A 684 30.78 2.98 20.87
N GLY A 685 29.68 3.74 20.78
CA GLY A 685 28.91 4.13 21.95
C GLY A 685 28.12 2.95 22.53
N LEU A 686 28.39 2.57 23.78
CA LEU A 686 27.64 1.55 24.52
C LEU A 686 26.13 1.90 24.56
N ASN A 687 25.32 1.20 23.76
CA ASN A 687 23.86 1.30 23.78
C ASN A 687 23.27 0.53 24.98
N SER A 688 23.25 1.15 26.15
CA SER A 688 22.69 0.57 27.38
C SER A 688 21.19 0.89 27.56
N GLY A 689 20.34 0.63 26.56
CA GLY A 689 18.89 0.79 26.72
C GLY A 689 18.04 0.17 25.60
N SER A 690 17.19 -0.79 25.96
CA SER A 690 16.26 -1.52 25.09
C SER A 690 14.92 -0.78 24.96
N GLY A 691 14.60 -0.26 23.77
CA GLY A 691 13.28 0.30 23.46
C GLY A 691 13.07 0.57 21.96
N PRO A 692 11.84 0.42 21.43
CA PRO A 692 11.53 0.50 19.99
C PRO A 692 11.80 1.88 19.35
N GLU A 693 11.93 2.94 20.16
CA GLU A 693 12.18 4.31 19.70
C GLU A 693 13.64 4.61 19.32
N ARG A 694 14.54 3.62 19.48
CA ARG A 694 15.97 3.72 19.17
C ARG A 694 16.41 2.71 18.11
N ASP A 695 15.46 1.98 17.51
CA ASP A 695 15.68 1.02 16.43
C ASP A 695 15.11 1.56 15.12
N ALA A 696 15.99 1.81 14.14
CA ALA A 696 15.63 2.34 12.83
C ALA A 696 14.68 1.41 12.04
N THR A 697 14.79 0.09 12.24
CA THR A 697 13.94 -0.91 11.58
C THR A 697 12.55 -0.92 12.18
N ALA A 698 12.43 -0.87 13.51
CA ALA A 698 11.15 -0.73 14.21
C ALA A 698 10.41 0.57 13.80
N LEU A 699 11.15 1.68 13.70
CA LEU A 699 10.59 2.96 13.27
C LEU A 699 10.14 2.95 11.80
N THR A 700 10.81 2.19 10.93
CA THR A 700 10.36 1.99 9.54
C THR A 700 9.02 1.25 9.50
N ARG A 701 8.90 0.13 10.24
CA ARG A 701 7.66 -0.64 10.32
C ARG A 701 6.51 0.19 10.90
N LEU A 702 6.77 0.97 11.95
CA LEU A 702 5.79 1.89 12.53
C LEU A 702 5.35 2.98 11.54
N ALA A 703 6.27 3.53 10.76
CA ALA A 703 5.96 4.48 9.71
C ALA A 703 5.05 3.86 8.63
N GLU A 704 5.40 2.68 8.12
CA GLU A 704 4.64 2.02 7.05
C GLU A 704 3.23 1.59 7.50
N GLY A 705 3.12 1.01 8.71
CA GLY A 705 1.83 0.62 9.27
C GLY A 705 0.90 1.83 9.48
N ASN A 706 1.43 2.92 10.03
CA ASN A 706 0.66 4.16 10.21
C ASN A 706 0.32 4.84 8.87
N TYR A 707 1.19 4.75 7.86
CA TYR A 707 0.94 5.28 6.52
C TYR A 707 -0.26 4.58 5.86
N VAL A 708 -0.27 3.24 5.87
CA VAL A 708 -1.39 2.44 5.34
C VAL A 708 -2.68 2.72 6.11
N ARG A 709 -2.60 2.80 7.45
CA ARG A 709 -3.76 3.12 8.30
C ARG A 709 -4.32 4.51 8.00
N SER A 710 -3.45 5.50 7.81
CA SER A 710 -3.82 6.85 7.41
C SER A 710 -4.60 6.88 6.09
N ILE A 711 -4.12 6.16 5.06
CA ILE A 711 -4.79 6.04 3.76
C ILE A 711 -6.16 5.34 3.88
N SER A 712 -6.25 4.27 4.68
CA SER A 712 -7.51 3.55 4.88
C SER A 712 -8.60 4.45 5.50
N LEU A 713 -8.21 5.30 6.45
CA LEU A 713 -9.10 6.21 7.16
C LEU A 713 -9.46 7.45 6.35
N ALA A 714 -8.61 7.83 5.38
CA ALA A 714 -8.84 8.96 4.48
C ALA A 714 -10.14 8.82 3.67
N ARG A 715 -10.61 7.59 3.43
CA ARG A 715 -11.82 7.27 2.64
C ARG A 715 -13.10 7.89 3.19
N ASN A 716 -13.13 8.21 4.49
CA ASN A 716 -14.28 8.81 5.16
C ASN A 716 -14.25 10.35 5.22
N MET A 717 -13.20 10.98 4.68
CA MET A 717 -13.03 12.43 4.73
C MET A 717 -13.85 13.11 3.63
N THR A 718 -14.81 13.93 4.03
CA THR A 718 -15.70 14.67 3.11
C THR A 718 -15.37 16.16 3.02
N SER A 719 -14.53 16.67 3.94
CA SER A 719 -14.14 18.07 3.98
C SER A 719 -12.79 18.29 3.31
N SER A 720 -12.75 19.27 2.41
CA SER A 720 -11.59 19.58 1.58
C SER A 720 -10.38 20.10 2.35
N ALA A 721 -10.58 20.85 3.45
CA ALA A 721 -9.45 21.39 4.23
C ALA A 721 -8.67 20.28 4.98
N PRO A 722 -9.33 19.37 5.73
CA PRO A 722 -8.68 18.18 6.26
C PRO A 722 -8.06 17.28 5.18
N ALA A 723 -8.75 17.06 4.07
CA ALA A 723 -8.28 16.20 2.99
C ALA A 723 -7.02 16.77 2.31
N LEU A 724 -6.97 18.09 2.10
CA LEU A 724 -5.79 18.79 1.59
C LEU A 724 -4.61 18.69 2.56
N ALA A 725 -4.85 18.90 3.86
CA ALA A 725 -3.81 18.76 4.88
C ALA A 725 -3.26 17.33 4.95
N LEU A 726 -4.13 16.32 4.83
CA LEU A 726 -3.74 14.93 4.79
C LEU A 726 -2.92 14.58 3.54
N SER A 727 -3.36 15.04 2.36
CA SER A 727 -2.66 14.86 1.09
C SER A 727 -1.21 15.38 1.17
N LEU A 728 -0.99 16.53 1.82
CA LEU A 728 0.35 17.09 2.02
C LEU A 728 1.21 16.23 2.95
N ALA A 729 0.64 15.79 4.08
CA ALA A 729 1.33 14.93 5.04
C ALA A 729 1.73 13.58 4.40
N LEU A 730 0.84 12.98 3.60
CA LEU A 730 1.08 11.71 2.91
C LEU A 730 2.07 11.86 1.74
N SER A 731 2.01 12.96 0.97
CA SER A 731 3.02 13.24 -0.06
C SER A 731 4.41 13.37 0.56
N THR A 732 4.51 14.09 1.69
CA THR A 732 5.77 14.25 2.41
C THR A 732 6.28 12.92 2.97
N ALA A 733 5.42 12.10 3.56
CA ALA A 733 5.79 10.77 4.05
C ALA A 733 6.26 9.86 2.89
N ALA A 734 5.54 9.85 1.77
CA ALA A 734 5.91 9.08 0.58
C ALA A 734 7.27 9.50 0.02
N ASN A 735 7.57 10.80 0.00
CA ASN A 735 8.89 11.34 -0.39
C ASN A 735 10.00 10.80 0.53
N LEU A 736 9.80 10.85 1.84
CA LEU A 736 10.77 10.35 2.84
C LEU A 736 10.96 8.82 2.78
N MET A 737 9.97 8.08 2.26
CA MET A 737 10.04 6.64 2.02
C MET A 737 10.56 6.27 0.62
N GLY A 738 10.76 7.25 -0.27
CA GLY A 738 11.19 6.99 -1.66
C GLY A 738 10.10 6.45 -2.58
N ARG A 739 8.83 6.60 -2.20
CA ARG A 739 7.65 6.14 -2.96
C ARG A 739 7.15 7.26 -3.88
N THR A 740 7.93 7.58 -4.90
CA THR A 740 7.68 8.72 -5.81
C THR A 740 6.33 8.66 -6.52
N GLY A 741 5.90 7.46 -6.95
CA GLY A 741 4.58 7.26 -7.56
C GLY A 741 3.41 7.61 -6.62
N GLU A 742 3.49 7.22 -5.35
CA GLU A 742 2.48 7.54 -4.33
C GLU A 742 2.50 9.02 -3.97
N SER A 743 3.69 9.61 -3.84
CA SER A 743 3.82 11.05 -3.61
C SER A 743 3.16 11.87 -4.71
N ARG A 744 3.37 11.49 -5.99
CA ARG A 744 2.70 12.11 -7.14
C ARG A 744 1.18 12.05 -7.01
N MET A 745 0.62 10.89 -6.65
CA MET A 745 -0.82 10.74 -6.48
C MET A 745 -1.37 11.69 -5.41
N HIS A 746 -0.71 11.77 -4.25
CA HIS A 746 -1.12 12.64 -3.15
C HIS A 746 -1.00 14.12 -3.52
N LEU A 747 0.11 14.52 -4.16
CA LEU A 747 0.33 15.89 -4.64
C LEU A 747 -0.75 16.32 -5.64
N MET A 748 -1.06 15.46 -6.61
CA MET A 748 -2.11 15.71 -7.60
C MET A 748 -3.51 15.77 -6.96
N ALA A 749 -3.80 14.93 -5.97
CA ALA A 749 -5.05 15.00 -5.21
C ALA A 749 -5.20 16.34 -4.50
N GLY A 750 -4.14 16.82 -3.81
CA GLY A 750 -4.13 18.12 -3.16
C GLY A 750 -4.37 19.28 -4.13
N ARG A 751 -3.76 19.21 -5.32
CA ARG A 751 -3.96 20.20 -6.40
C ARG A 751 -5.40 20.22 -6.93
N ARG A 752 -6.00 19.03 -7.13
CA ARG A 752 -7.42 18.92 -7.55
C ARG A 752 -8.38 19.50 -6.51
N ILE A 753 -8.14 19.20 -5.23
CA ILE A 753 -8.92 19.76 -4.11
C ILE A 753 -8.84 21.28 -4.12
N LEU A 754 -7.62 21.83 -4.25
CA LEU A 754 -7.41 23.27 -4.27
C LEU A 754 -7.99 23.95 -5.53
N ALA A 755 -7.98 23.28 -6.68
CA ALA A 755 -8.58 23.78 -7.91
C ALA A 755 -10.12 23.82 -7.84
N HIS A 756 -10.74 22.86 -7.16
CA HIS A 756 -12.19 22.79 -6.99
C HIS A 756 -12.71 23.78 -5.93
N ASP A 757 -12.10 23.81 -4.74
CA ASP A 757 -12.60 24.59 -3.60
C ASP A 757 -12.01 26.01 -3.49
N GLY A 758 -10.93 26.26 -4.23
CA GLY A 758 -10.20 27.52 -4.20
C GLY A 758 -9.45 27.78 -2.89
N LYS A 759 -8.82 28.96 -2.83
CA LYS A 759 -8.15 29.46 -1.62
C LYS A 759 -9.16 30.09 -0.68
N THR A 760 -9.53 29.37 0.36
CA THR A 760 -10.35 29.87 1.46
C THR A 760 -9.48 30.12 2.69
N ALA A 761 -10.02 30.81 3.70
CA ALA A 761 -9.32 30.98 4.98
C ALA A 761 -8.96 29.65 5.69
N GLN A 762 -9.59 28.53 5.29
CA GLN A 762 -9.33 27.19 5.85
C GLN A 762 -8.31 26.39 5.03
N THR A 763 -8.10 26.72 3.75
CA THR A 763 -7.20 25.99 2.84
C THR A 763 -5.92 26.75 2.51
N VAL A 764 -5.84 28.06 2.80
CA VAL A 764 -4.74 28.93 2.37
C VAL A 764 -3.36 28.48 2.84
N ARG A 765 -3.21 28.04 4.09
CA ARG A 765 -1.93 27.60 4.65
C ARG A 765 -1.50 26.23 4.13
N ALA A 766 -2.43 25.29 4.00
CA ALA A 766 -2.14 24.02 3.33
C ALA A 766 -1.74 24.24 1.85
N ALA A 767 -2.41 25.16 1.16
CA ALA A 767 -2.06 25.55 -0.20
C ALA A 767 -0.65 26.16 -0.31
N GLU A 768 -0.19 26.90 0.71
CA GLU A 768 1.18 27.44 0.75
C GLU A 768 2.23 26.32 0.85
N ILE A 769 1.97 25.29 1.66
CA ILE A 769 2.86 24.12 1.76
C ILE A 769 2.88 23.34 0.45
N LEU A 770 1.72 23.18 -0.20
CA LEU A 770 1.64 22.55 -1.51
C LEU A 770 2.55 23.25 -2.54
N LEU A 771 2.55 24.58 -2.56
CA LEU A 771 3.40 25.39 -3.45
C LEU A 771 4.90 25.14 -3.22
N ARG A 772 5.30 25.01 -1.96
CA ARG A 772 6.70 24.77 -1.58
C ARG A 772 7.14 23.36 -1.95
N LEU A 773 6.30 22.35 -1.74
CA LEU A 773 6.57 20.97 -2.13
C LEU A 773 6.58 20.78 -3.65
N ASP A 774 5.71 21.47 -4.38
CA ASP A 774 5.74 21.53 -5.86
C ASP A 774 7.08 22.11 -6.34
N LEU A 775 7.52 23.24 -5.78
CA LEU A 775 8.81 23.86 -6.13
C LEU A 775 9.98 22.92 -5.80
N ASP A 776 9.94 22.27 -4.65
CA ASP A 776 10.95 21.32 -4.19
C ASP A 776 11.12 20.15 -5.17
N ALA A 777 10.01 19.62 -5.68
CA ALA A 777 10.00 18.59 -6.70
C ALA A 777 10.53 19.09 -8.05
N MET A 778 10.05 20.23 -8.56
CA MET A 778 10.48 20.77 -9.85
C MET A 778 11.97 21.13 -9.88
N ALA A 779 12.52 21.64 -8.77
CA ALA A 779 13.93 21.98 -8.69
C ALA A 779 14.86 20.76 -8.59
N PHE A 780 14.33 19.56 -8.32
CA PHE A 780 15.11 18.34 -8.15
C PHE A 780 15.75 17.85 -9.46
N GLY A 781 15.12 18.10 -10.62
CA GLY A 781 15.67 17.78 -11.94
C GLY A 781 15.40 18.88 -12.95
N GLU A 782 16.43 19.37 -13.65
CA GLU A 782 16.33 20.52 -14.57
C GLU A 782 15.68 20.23 -15.91
N GLN A 783 15.66 18.96 -16.34
CA GLN A 783 15.09 18.52 -17.62
C GLN A 783 13.81 17.71 -17.45
N THR A 784 13.60 17.18 -16.25
CA THR A 784 12.49 16.32 -15.89
C THR A 784 12.32 16.40 -14.39
N ALA A 785 11.21 16.93 -13.93
CA ALA A 785 10.82 16.79 -12.54
C ALA A 785 10.69 15.29 -12.16
N PRO A 786 10.83 14.90 -10.88
CA PRO A 786 10.73 13.50 -10.45
C PRO A 786 9.32 12.91 -10.65
N TYR A 787 8.36 13.73 -11.06
CA TYR A 787 6.98 13.39 -11.38
C TYR A 787 6.57 14.07 -12.70
N GLU A 788 5.81 13.39 -13.55
CA GLU A 788 5.17 14.02 -14.71
C GLU A 788 4.05 14.97 -14.26
N TYR A 789 4.06 16.21 -14.78
CA TYR A 789 3.03 17.22 -14.54
C TYR A 789 2.04 17.23 -15.73
N ASP A 790 0.73 17.18 -15.44
CA ASP A 790 -0.34 17.23 -16.45
C ASP A 790 -0.71 18.68 -16.79
N ASP A 791 -1.18 18.92 -18.02
CA ASP A 791 -1.56 20.23 -18.62
C ASP A 791 -2.79 20.88 -17.97
N THR A 792 -3.45 20.19 -17.03
CA THR A 792 -4.71 20.61 -16.40
C THR A 792 -4.54 21.56 -15.21
N ALA A 793 -3.30 21.97 -14.91
CA ALA A 793 -2.97 22.86 -13.82
C ALA A 793 -3.38 24.32 -14.07
N PRO A 794 -4.19 24.96 -13.20
CA PRO A 794 -4.33 26.42 -13.28
C PRO A 794 -2.98 27.08 -12.94
N LEU A 795 -2.39 27.78 -13.93
CA LEU A 795 -1.15 28.58 -13.81
C LEU A 795 -1.33 29.89 -13.03
N ARG A 796 -2.54 30.14 -12.51
CA ARG A 796 -2.82 31.38 -11.78
C ARG A 796 -1.95 31.48 -10.53
N ARG A 797 -1.32 32.64 -10.37
CA ARG A 797 -0.65 33.05 -9.14
C ARG A 797 -1.59 32.88 -7.98
N LEU A 798 -1.18 32.05 -7.05
CA LEU A 798 -1.99 31.68 -5.92
C LEU A 798 -1.92 32.81 -4.86
N GLY A 799 -2.74 33.85 -5.02
CA GLY A 799 -3.24 34.70 -3.92
C GLY A 799 -2.39 35.88 -3.43
N PHE A 800 -1.54 36.49 -4.24
CA PHE A 800 -0.86 37.76 -3.88
C PHE A 800 -0.84 38.73 -5.05
N ASP A 801 -1.89 39.53 -5.16
CA ASP A 801 -1.95 40.66 -6.12
C ASP A 801 -1.48 41.99 -5.47
N ASP A 802 -1.28 42.00 -4.14
CA ASP A 802 -0.88 43.17 -3.36
C ASP A 802 0.26 42.85 -2.36
N TYR A 803 1.50 43.16 -2.75
CA TYR A 803 2.71 43.05 -1.90
C TYR A 803 2.76 44.11 -0.77
N GLY A 804 1.83 45.05 -0.74
CA GLY A 804 1.60 45.96 0.38
C GLY A 804 1.14 45.24 1.65
N SER A 805 0.59 44.03 1.51
CA SER A 805 0.05 43.20 2.60
C SER A 805 1.10 42.42 3.41
N ILE A 806 2.37 42.37 2.98
CA ILE A 806 3.44 41.65 3.68
C ILE A 806 3.64 42.25 5.08
N SER A 807 3.23 41.50 6.11
CA SER A 807 3.21 41.96 7.50
C SER A 807 4.14 41.17 8.43
N ASN A 808 4.58 40.00 7.97
CA ASN A 808 5.44 39.06 8.68
C ASN A 808 6.21 38.18 7.67
N TYR A 809 7.15 37.36 8.15
CA TYR A 809 7.99 36.52 7.30
C TYR A 809 7.27 35.30 6.69
N GLU A 810 6.15 34.85 7.26
CA GLU A 810 5.28 33.80 6.67
C GLU A 810 4.60 34.34 5.40
N ASP A 811 4.03 35.55 5.45
CA ASP A 811 3.44 36.22 4.29
C ASP A 811 4.49 36.43 3.19
N ALA A 812 5.70 36.86 3.59
CA ALA A 812 6.81 37.06 2.66
C ALA A 812 7.24 35.75 1.99
N ALA A 813 7.31 34.65 2.73
CA ALA A 813 7.61 33.32 2.21
C ALA A 813 6.53 32.84 1.24
N ALA A 814 5.26 32.95 1.61
CA ALA A 814 4.14 32.56 0.75
C ALA A 814 4.17 33.30 -0.59
N ALA A 815 4.40 34.61 -0.58
CA ALA A 815 4.51 35.42 -1.79
C ALA A 815 5.71 35.02 -2.66
N LEU A 816 6.91 34.86 -2.06
CA LEU A 816 8.13 34.52 -2.80
C LEU A 816 8.02 33.16 -3.49
N PHE A 817 7.60 32.13 -2.76
CA PHE A 817 7.49 30.76 -3.29
C PHE A 817 6.38 30.62 -4.33
N SER A 818 5.29 31.37 -4.19
CA SER A 818 4.25 31.46 -5.21
C SER A 818 4.82 31.99 -6.53
N MET A 819 5.62 33.08 -6.49
CA MET A 819 6.28 33.60 -7.68
C MET A 819 7.29 32.61 -8.27
N MET A 820 8.15 32.01 -7.43
CA MET A 820 9.16 31.03 -7.86
C MET A 820 8.53 29.83 -8.57
N ARG A 821 7.52 29.20 -7.96
CA ARG A 821 6.81 28.07 -8.55
C ARG A 821 6.14 28.45 -9.88
N THR A 822 5.53 29.62 -9.95
CA THR A 822 4.85 30.07 -11.17
C THR A 822 5.85 30.26 -12.31
N LEU A 823 7.03 30.81 -12.04
CA LEU A 823 8.10 30.92 -13.05
C LEU A 823 8.51 29.52 -13.56
N MET A 824 8.83 28.59 -12.65
CA MET A 824 9.26 27.23 -13.02
C MET A 824 8.21 26.47 -13.83
N LEU A 825 6.91 26.65 -13.56
CA LEU A 825 5.84 26.01 -14.33
C LEU A 825 5.64 26.59 -15.73
N VAL A 826 5.91 27.87 -15.93
CA VAL A 826 5.84 28.50 -17.27
C VAL A 826 6.95 27.94 -18.18
N GLU A 827 8.09 27.58 -17.61
CA GLU A 827 9.22 26.98 -18.34
C GLU A 827 8.93 25.51 -18.74
N GLU A 828 8.26 24.75 -17.88
CA GLU A 828 7.91 23.34 -18.12
C GLU A 828 6.68 23.14 -19.03
N VAL A 829 5.79 24.14 -19.17
CA VAL A 829 4.53 24.04 -19.95
C VAL A 829 4.47 25.14 -21.03
N PRO A 830 4.98 24.89 -22.26
CA PRO A 830 5.21 25.92 -23.28
C PRO A 830 3.96 26.59 -23.88
N MET A 831 2.76 26.06 -23.61
CA MET A 831 1.53 26.40 -24.36
C MET A 831 0.71 27.58 -23.82
N VAL A 832 1.19 28.37 -22.86
CA VAL A 832 0.37 29.41 -22.22
C VAL A 832 0.79 30.83 -22.61
N LYS A 833 0.03 31.42 -23.54
CA LYS A 833 0.06 32.85 -23.87
C LYS A 833 -0.92 33.63 -22.99
N GLU A 834 -0.64 33.75 -21.68
CA GLU A 834 -1.32 34.73 -20.83
C GLU A 834 -0.50 36.02 -20.75
N ALA A 835 -1.18 37.18 -20.83
CA ALA A 835 -0.55 38.50 -20.91
C ALA A 835 0.24 38.93 -19.65
N ASP A 836 0.06 38.24 -18.52
CA ASP A 836 0.63 38.58 -17.19
C ASP A 836 1.87 37.74 -16.80
N LEU A 837 2.39 36.86 -17.67
CA LEU A 837 3.50 35.94 -17.38
C LEU A 837 4.83 36.32 -18.07
N SER A 838 5.07 37.61 -18.33
CA SER A 838 6.33 38.08 -18.94
C SER A 838 7.47 38.24 -17.90
N LYS A 839 8.73 38.18 -18.35
CA LYS A 839 9.90 38.46 -17.49
C LYS A 839 9.78 39.82 -16.78
N GLU A 840 9.23 40.82 -17.46
CA GLU A 840 8.98 42.16 -16.91
C GLU A 840 7.88 42.17 -15.85
N SER A 841 6.89 41.27 -15.92
CA SER A 841 5.88 41.14 -14.86
C SER A 841 6.54 40.58 -13.60
N PHE A 842 7.26 39.47 -13.68
CA PHE A 842 7.98 38.90 -12.55
C PHE A 842 9.00 39.87 -11.92
N LEU A 843 9.72 40.66 -12.73
CA LEU A 843 10.62 41.70 -12.22
C LEU A 843 9.90 42.82 -11.46
N ARG A 844 8.66 43.16 -11.88
CA ARG A 844 7.81 44.15 -11.20
C ARG A 844 7.29 43.60 -9.88
N ASP A 845 6.84 42.35 -9.87
CA ASP A 845 6.40 41.65 -8.67
C ASP A 845 7.51 41.51 -7.65
N MET A 846 8.70 41.13 -8.11
CA MET A 846 9.89 41.05 -7.26
C MET A 846 10.26 42.39 -6.64
N ARG A 847 10.13 43.48 -7.39
CA ARG A 847 10.30 44.83 -6.82
C ARG A 847 9.27 45.10 -5.73
N GLY A 848 8.00 44.77 -5.96
CA GLY A 848 6.94 44.92 -4.96
C GLY A 848 7.21 44.12 -3.68
N TRP A 849 7.70 42.88 -3.84
CA TRP A 849 8.09 42.02 -2.73
C TRP A 849 9.31 42.57 -1.96
N GLU A 850 10.35 43.04 -2.66
CA GLU A 850 11.55 43.64 -2.06
C GLU A 850 11.23 44.92 -1.28
N GLU A 851 10.36 45.77 -1.81
CA GLU A 851 9.86 46.95 -1.09
C GLU A 851 9.03 46.55 0.14
N GLY A 852 8.26 45.46 0.03
CA GLY A 852 7.54 44.84 1.15
C GLY A 852 8.47 44.37 2.26
N MET A 853 9.55 43.67 1.90
CA MET A 853 10.59 43.24 2.84
C MET A 853 11.32 44.43 3.48
N ALA A 854 11.64 45.46 2.69
CA ALA A 854 12.24 46.68 3.23
C ALA A 854 11.33 47.34 4.28
N ARG A 855 10.02 47.43 4.02
CA ARG A 855 9.03 47.93 4.99
C ARG A 855 8.94 47.05 6.23
N LEU A 856 8.90 45.72 6.05
CA LEU A 856 8.82 44.76 7.15
C LEU A 856 10.03 44.88 8.07
N GLU A 857 11.24 44.82 7.52
CA GLU A 857 12.48 44.86 8.31
C GLU A 857 12.78 46.24 8.89
N THR A 858 12.30 47.32 8.28
CA THR A 858 12.34 48.67 8.90
C THR A 858 11.45 48.74 10.14
N ARG A 859 10.26 48.11 10.10
CA ARG A 859 9.32 48.09 11.24
C ARG A 859 9.71 47.08 12.31
N LYS A 860 10.26 45.94 11.89
CA LYS A 860 10.65 44.81 12.72
C LYS A 860 12.02 44.30 12.25
N PRO A 861 13.12 44.94 12.69
CA PRO A 861 14.46 44.50 12.34
C PRO A 861 14.65 43.01 12.66
N PRO A 862 15.39 42.26 11.82
CA PRO A 862 15.74 40.88 12.13
C PRO A 862 16.52 40.83 13.45
N ALA A 863 15.89 40.30 14.49
CA ALA A 863 16.49 40.00 15.80
C ALA A 863 16.36 38.49 16.07
N ASP A 864 17.00 37.97 17.12
CA ASP A 864 17.26 36.53 17.37
C ASP A 864 16.14 35.56 16.92
N GLU A 865 14.87 35.81 17.24
CA GLU A 865 13.74 34.93 16.89
C GLU A 865 13.33 34.94 15.40
N ASN A 866 13.69 35.98 14.64
CA ASN A 866 13.31 36.17 13.23
C ASN A 866 14.51 36.21 12.27
N LEU A 867 15.72 36.06 12.80
CA LEU A 867 16.95 36.14 12.01
C LEU A 867 17.06 34.97 11.00
N LEU A 868 16.72 33.74 11.42
CA LEU A 868 16.74 32.55 10.56
C LEU A 868 15.74 32.65 9.38
N PRO A 869 14.46 33.02 9.60
CA PRO A 869 13.53 33.31 8.51
C PRO A 869 14.01 34.41 7.55
N SER A 870 14.57 35.51 8.07
CA SER A 870 15.11 36.59 7.23
C SER A 870 16.28 36.11 6.36
N MET A 871 17.23 35.39 6.94
CA MET A 871 18.37 34.80 6.22
C MET A 871 17.91 33.82 5.14
N SER A 872 16.95 32.95 5.46
CA SER A 872 16.40 31.97 4.52
C SER A 872 15.70 32.68 3.36
N LEU A 873 14.86 33.68 3.62
CA LEU A 873 14.20 34.44 2.55
C LEU A 873 15.17 35.20 1.67
N ARG A 874 16.23 35.79 2.22
CA ARG A 874 17.31 36.44 1.44
C ARG A 874 18.05 35.45 0.56
N MET A 875 18.22 34.20 1.01
CA MET A 875 18.87 33.14 0.27
C MET A 875 18.00 32.69 -0.92
N TYR A 876 16.72 32.39 -0.67
CA TYR A 876 15.76 32.02 -1.73
C TYR A 876 15.45 33.17 -2.69
N HIS A 877 15.46 34.40 -2.20
CA HIS A 877 15.35 35.60 -3.03
C HIS A 877 16.53 35.72 -4.01
N ALA A 878 17.76 35.52 -3.52
CA ALA A 878 18.95 35.52 -4.36
C ALA A 878 18.90 34.41 -5.42
N LEU A 879 18.41 33.22 -5.05
CA LEU A 879 18.16 32.13 -5.99
C LEU A 879 17.13 32.52 -7.05
N PHE A 880 15.99 33.10 -6.66
CA PHE A 880 14.97 33.50 -7.62
C PHE A 880 15.44 34.61 -8.56
N ARG A 881 16.22 35.57 -8.04
CA ARG A 881 16.88 36.59 -8.84
C ARG A 881 17.87 35.99 -9.84
N LEU A 882 18.58 34.92 -9.48
CA LEU A 882 19.45 34.20 -10.41
C LEU A 882 18.64 33.62 -11.58
N TYR A 883 17.52 32.95 -11.31
CA TYR A 883 16.62 32.40 -12.35
C TYR A 883 16.02 33.48 -13.24
N LEU A 884 15.49 34.57 -12.67
CA LEU A 884 14.95 35.69 -13.45
C LEU A 884 15.98 36.39 -14.33
N LEU A 885 17.26 36.37 -13.94
CA LEU A 885 18.34 36.92 -14.74
C LEU A 885 18.86 35.94 -15.80
N GLY A 886 18.67 34.64 -15.59
CA GLY A 886 18.84 33.61 -16.59
C GLY A 886 17.73 33.66 -17.65
N ASP A 887 17.92 32.96 -18.74
CA ASP A 887 16.87 32.61 -19.70
C ASP A 887 17.06 31.11 -19.98
N PRO A 888 16.03 30.27 -19.76
CA PRO A 888 16.16 28.81 -19.69
C PRO A 888 16.58 28.16 -21.01
N ASP A 889 16.16 28.74 -22.14
CA ASP A 889 16.18 28.03 -23.42
C ASP A 889 17.32 28.42 -24.35
N SER A 890 18.12 29.46 -24.06
CA SER A 890 18.88 30.11 -25.14
C SER A 890 20.28 30.66 -24.84
N TRP A 891 20.99 30.25 -23.77
CA TRP A 891 22.26 30.90 -23.43
C TRP A 891 23.45 29.98 -23.08
N PRO A 892 24.68 30.35 -23.48
CA PRO A 892 25.89 29.69 -22.99
C PRO A 892 26.06 29.97 -21.49
N GLN A 893 26.38 28.92 -20.72
CA GLN A 893 26.48 29.00 -19.26
C GLN A 893 27.44 30.10 -18.74
N THR A 894 28.40 30.56 -19.57
CA THR A 894 29.35 31.66 -19.31
C THR A 894 28.73 32.91 -18.69
N ARG A 895 27.46 33.21 -18.95
CA ARG A 895 26.78 34.39 -18.39
C ARG A 895 26.53 34.29 -16.88
N LEU A 896 26.45 33.09 -16.30
CA LEU A 896 26.33 32.91 -14.85
C LEU A 896 27.64 33.28 -14.12
N ASP A 897 28.79 33.29 -14.79
CA ASP A 897 30.06 33.72 -14.18
C ASP A 897 30.04 35.20 -13.80
N ALA A 898 29.32 36.01 -14.59
CA ALA A 898 29.06 37.42 -14.30
C ALA A 898 28.08 37.63 -13.13
N ARG A 899 27.63 36.55 -12.47
CA ARG A 899 26.73 36.55 -11.31
C ARG A 899 27.41 35.98 -10.05
N LEU A 900 28.74 35.95 -10.03
CA LEU A 900 29.54 35.44 -8.90
C LEU A 900 29.10 36.03 -7.54
N GLY A 901 28.73 37.30 -7.48
CA GLY A 901 28.22 37.95 -6.26
C GLY A 901 26.92 37.36 -5.71
N ILE A 902 26.02 36.87 -6.57
CA ILE A 902 24.78 36.20 -6.16
C ILE A 902 25.11 34.82 -5.58
N PHE A 903 26.03 34.08 -6.19
CA PHE A 903 26.48 32.78 -5.68
C PHE A 903 27.19 32.89 -4.33
N THR A 904 28.12 33.83 -4.18
CA THR A 904 28.81 34.06 -2.89
C THR A 904 27.84 34.45 -1.79
N ARG A 905 26.81 35.23 -2.10
CA ARG A 905 25.74 35.59 -1.16
C ARG A 905 24.92 34.38 -0.73
N MET A 906 24.44 33.58 -1.68
CA MET A 906 23.67 32.36 -1.38
C MET A 906 24.46 31.44 -0.45
N LEU A 907 25.74 31.23 -0.74
CA LEU A 907 26.65 30.43 0.08
C LEU A 907 26.88 31.04 1.48
N THR A 908 27.16 32.34 1.58
CA THR A 908 27.39 33.03 2.86
C THR A 908 26.17 32.95 3.77
N LEU A 909 24.96 33.11 3.21
CA LEU A 909 23.71 32.95 3.94
C LEU A 909 23.51 31.50 4.40
N ALA A 910 23.75 30.52 3.52
CA ALA A 910 23.66 29.09 3.86
C ALA A 910 24.63 28.68 4.97
N GLU A 911 25.89 29.13 4.91
CA GLU A 911 26.90 28.94 5.97
C GLU A 911 26.45 29.60 7.28
N GLY A 912 25.91 30.82 7.22
CA GLY A 912 25.38 31.54 8.37
C GLY A 912 24.18 30.84 9.04
N ILE A 913 23.30 30.23 8.24
CA ILE A 913 22.16 29.42 8.70
C ILE A 913 22.69 28.13 9.35
N ALA A 914 23.59 27.42 8.67
CA ALA A 914 24.16 26.17 9.16
C ALA A 914 24.91 26.34 10.49
N ARG A 915 25.67 27.43 10.68
CA ARG A 915 26.36 27.73 11.95
C ARG A 915 25.39 28.00 13.10
N ARG A 916 24.27 28.67 12.84
CA ARG A 916 23.25 28.96 13.87
C ARG A 916 22.40 27.75 14.21
N GLN A 917 22.27 26.81 13.26
CA GLN A 917 21.59 25.53 13.50
C GLN A 917 22.49 24.46 14.12
N ARG A 918 23.82 24.65 14.18
CA ARG A 918 24.70 23.82 15.03
C ARG A 918 24.26 24.03 16.48
N MET A 919 23.43 23.10 16.97
CA MET A 919 22.77 22.96 18.28
C MET A 919 21.21 22.96 18.28
N ALA A 920 20.55 22.89 17.12
CA ALA A 920 19.18 22.33 17.05
C ALA A 920 19.27 20.89 16.55
N SER A 921 18.74 19.93 17.31
CA SER A 921 18.93 18.48 17.12
C SER A 921 18.31 17.89 15.85
N ALA A 922 17.65 18.68 15.00
CA ALA A 922 16.83 18.16 13.92
C ALA A 922 17.66 17.89 12.67
N THR A 923 17.89 16.61 12.40
CA THR A 923 18.63 16.16 11.21
C THR A 923 17.73 15.99 9.98
N LEU A 924 16.41 16.15 10.13
CA LEU A 924 15.40 16.10 9.07
C LEU A 924 14.40 17.26 9.15
N THR A 925 14.05 17.84 8.01
CA THR A 925 12.94 18.80 7.86
C THR A 925 11.99 18.37 6.74
N LEU A 926 10.69 18.66 6.91
CA LEU A 926 9.66 18.30 5.94
C LEU A 926 9.56 19.27 4.75
N GLU A 927 10.17 20.45 4.87
CA GLU A 927 10.22 21.51 3.86
C GLU A 927 11.66 21.76 3.37
N PRO A 928 11.84 22.35 2.18
CA PRO A 928 13.15 22.70 1.65
C PRO A 928 13.89 23.72 2.52
N GLY A 929 15.21 23.54 2.66
CA GLY A 929 16.08 24.37 3.49
C GLY A 929 17.26 24.92 2.70
N VAL A 930 18.48 24.54 3.05
CA VAL A 930 19.71 25.03 2.39
C VAL A 930 20.22 24.11 1.26
N ILE A 931 19.82 22.83 1.22
CA ILE A 931 20.40 21.85 0.30
C ILE A 931 20.15 22.22 -1.15
N MET A 932 18.90 22.57 -1.51
CA MET A 932 18.55 22.96 -2.88
C MET A 932 19.37 24.17 -3.37
N VAL A 933 19.61 25.16 -2.50
CA VAL A 933 20.42 26.33 -2.86
C VAL A 933 21.89 25.97 -3.02
N LEU A 934 22.42 25.14 -2.13
CA LEU A 934 23.81 24.67 -2.20
C LEU A 934 24.06 23.78 -3.41
N TRP A 935 23.05 23.02 -3.84
CA TRP A 935 23.06 22.31 -5.10
C TRP A 935 23.24 23.29 -6.27
N VAL A 936 22.42 24.35 -6.36
CA VAL A 936 22.54 25.35 -7.44
C VAL A 936 23.91 26.04 -7.42
N VAL A 937 24.44 26.39 -6.24
CA VAL A 937 25.80 26.93 -6.12
C VAL A 937 26.83 25.91 -6.60
N GLY A 938 26.74 24.65 -6.17
CA GLY A 938 27.66 23.58 -6.51
C GLY A 938 27.65 23.20 -7.99
N ALA A 939 26.47 23.16 -8.60
CA ALA A 939 26.27 22.77 -9.98
C ALA A 939 26.56 23.91 -10.97
N LYS A 940 26.11 25.15 -10.67
CA LYS A 940 26.12 26.26 -11.64
C LYS A 940 27.25 27.27 -11.45
N CYS A 941 27.77 27.45 -10.24
CA CYS A 941 28.91 28.36 -10.04
C CYS A 941 30.21 27.66 -10.43
N ARG A 942 30.92 28.15 -11.44
CA ARG A 942 32.22 27.57 -11.88
C ARG A 942 33.42 28.10 -11.13
N HIS A 943 33.23 29.06 -10.21
CA HIS A 943 34.33 29.57 -9.41
C HIS A 943 34.79 28.48 -8.41
N PRO A 944 36.03 27.99 -8.52
CA PRO A 944 36.45 26.76 -7.86
C PRO A 944 36.42 26.87 -6.33
N ARG A 945 36.70 28.06 -5.76
CA ARG A 945 36.63 28.27 -4.30
C ARG A 945 35.21 28.26 -3.77
N VAL A 946 34.28 28.92 -4.48
CA VAL A 946 32.87 29.02 -4.08
C VAL A 946 32.21 27.65 -4.19
N ARG A 947 32.45 26.94 -5.30
CA ARG A 947 31.93 25.59 -5.52
C ARG A 947 32.43 24.60 -4.47
N ARG A 948 33.73 24.62 -4.13
CA ARG A 948 34.30 23.73 -3.10
C ARG A 948 33.84 24.08 -1.68
N ARG A 949 33.59 25.35 -1.37
CA ARG A 949 32.94 25.74 -0.09
C ARG A 949 31.53 25.16 0.01
N ALA A 950 30.72 25.29 -1.05
CA ALA A 950 29.37 24.70 -1.09
C ALA A 950 29.41 23.17 -0.94
N HIS A 951 30.32 22.50 -1.65
CA HIS A 951 30.53 21.06 -1.53
C HIS A 951 30.95 20.63 -0.11
N ARG A 952 31.90 21.34 0.51
CA ARG A 952 32.31 21.08 1.91
C ARG A 952 31.16 21.27 2.88
N LEU A 953 30.36 22.31 2.69
CA LEU A 953 29.17 22.54 3.51
C LEU A 953 28.18 21.38 3.36
N LEU A 954 27.85 20.97 2.14
CA LEU A 954 26.98 19.81 1.87
C LEU A 954 27.48 18.53 2.57
N LYS A 955 28.77 18.19 2.45
CA LYS A 955 29.37 17.03 3.17
C LYS A 955 29.23 17.14 4.69
N SER A 956 29.29 18.36 5.23
CA SER A 956 29.24 18.61 6.68
C SER A 956 27.83 18.67 7.26
N LEU A 957 26.80 18.91 6.44
CA LEU A 957 25.43 19.14 6.92
C LEU A 957 24.76 17.88 7.46
N ARG A 958 24.99 16.72 6.83
CA ARG A 958 24.42 15.40 7.18
C ARG A 958 22.93 15.46 7.57
N ARG A 959 22.14 16.02 6.67
CA ARG A 959 20.71 16.29 6.85
C ARG A 959 19.88 15.88 5.64
N GLN A 960 18.57 15.74 5.87
CA GLN A 960 17.55 15.58 4.83
C GLN A 960 16.53 16.73 4.90
N GLU A 961 16.18 17.30 3.75
CA GLU A 961 15.18 18.37 3.59
C GLU A 961 14.18 17.92 2.52
N GLY A 962 13.03 17.38 2.94
CA GLY A 962 12.07 16.78 2.01
C GLY A 962 12.71 15.68 1.14
N LEU A 963 12.74 15.91 -0.17
CA LEU A 963 13.39 15.01 -1.15
C LEU A 963 14.92 15.12 -1.19
N TRP A 964 15.50 16.18 -0.61
CA TRP A 964 16.91 16.50 -0.76
C TRP A 964 17.76 15.93 0.37
N ARG A 965 18.76 15.13 0.00
CA ARG A 965 19.74 14.55 0.92
C ARG A 965 21.12 15.17 0.72
N SER A 966 21.66 15.80 1.75
CA SER A 966 22.92 16.58 1.63
C SER A 966 24.12 15.76 1.15
N ASP A 967 24.21 14.49 1.53
CA ASP A 967 25.23 13.53 1.11
C ASP A 967 25.08 13.12 -0.36
N ALA A 968 23.84 12.83 -0.79
CA ALA A 968 23.54 12.54 -2.20
C ALA A 968 23.88 13.74 -3.08
N ILE A 969 23.51 14.95 -2.67
CA ILE A 969 23.84 16.18 -3.41
C ILE A 969 25.34 16.48 -3.42
N ALA A 970 26.07 16.21 -2.33
CA ALA A 970 27.52 16.35 -2.32
C ALA A 970 28.19 15.42 -3.35
N ALA A 971 27.71 14.18 -3.47
CA ALA A 971 28.19 13.23 -4.46
C ALA A 971 27.91 13.71 -5.89
N LEU A 972 26.74 14.32 -6.14
CA LEU A 972 26.44 14.94 -7.44
C LEU A 972 27.37 16.11 -7.76
N VAL A 973 27.62 17.01 -6.82
CA VAL A 973 28.53 18.14 -7.02
C VAL A 973 29.95 17.64 -7.29
N THR A 974 30.37 16.55 -6.66
CA THR A 974 31.66 15.90 -6.95
C THR A 974 31.75 15.51 -8.42
N ARG A 975 30.71 14.85 -8.95
CA ARG A 975 30.69 14.43 -10.36
C ARG A 975 30.66 15.59 -11.34
N VAL A 976 29.92 16.66 -11.04
CA VAL A 976 29.96 17.89 -11.84
C VAL A 976 31.39 18.44 -11.90
N ILE A 977 32.11 18.46 -10.77
CA ILE A 977 33.52 18.92 -10.73
C ILE A 977 34.42 18.00 -11.57
N ASP A 978 34.30 16.68 -11.44
CA ASP A 978 35.11 15.69 -12.16
C ASP A 978 34.96 15.82 -13.68
N VAL A 979 33.70 15.92 -14.14
CA VAL A 979 33.35 16.06 -15.56
C VAL A 979 33.93 17.34 -16.14
N GLU A 980 33.79 18.47 -15.44
CA GLU A 980 34.31 19.76 -15.92
C GLU A 980 35.85 19.82 -15.86
N ALA A 981 36.48 19.10 -14.93
CA ALA A 981 37.94 18.99 -14.80
C ALA A 981 38.58 18.09 -15.87
N GLY A 982 37.82 17.16 -16.48
CA GLY A 982 38.24 16.32 -17.60
C GLY A 982 38.86 14.97 -17.23
N GLY A 983 38.59 14.43 -16.04
CA GLY A 983 39.11 13.14 -15.56
C GLY A 983 38.10 11.98 -15.69
N GLY A 984 38.61 10.78 -16.00
CA GLY A 984 37.89 9.50 -15.80
C GLY A 984 38.03 9.00 -14.36
N ILE A 985 37.15 8.09 -13.95
CA ILE A 985 36.99 7.57 -12.58
C ILE A 985 38.33 7.16 -11.97
N GLY A 986 38.78 7.90 -10.96
CA GLY A 986 39.97 7.55 -10.17
C GLY A 986 40.48 8.71 -9.32
N ASP A 987 40.07 8.73 -8.05
CA ASP A 987 40.83 9.14 -6.84
C ASP A 987 41.95 10.20 -6.96
N ALA A 988 41.73 11.28 -7.73
CA ALA A 988 42.69 12.38 -7.86
C ALA A 988 42.49 13.43 -6.75
N SER A 989 42.96 13.07 -5.55
CA SER A 989 43.55 13.94 -4.53
C SER A 989 42.72 15.12 -3.97
N GLU A 990 42.05 14.87 -2.85
CA GLU A 990 41.78 15.84 -1.77
C GLU A 990 43.08 16.44 -1.15
N GLN A 991 44.28 16.10 -1.65
CA GLN A 991 45.57 16.35 -1.01
C GLN A 991 46.34 17.62 -1.43
N SER A 992 45.84 18.46 -2.34
CA SER A 992 46.50 19.75 -2.61
C SER A 992 45.56 20.92 -2.28
N TYR A 993 46.07 21.89 -1.50
CA TYR A 993 45.39 23.07 -0.94
C TYR A 993 44.81 22.95 0.48
N SER A 994 45.66 22.55 1.43
CA SER A 994 45.51 22.92 2.85
C SER A 994 46.46 24.06 3.21
N LEU A 995 46.06 25.34 3.12
CA LEU A 995 46.83 26.45 3.71
C LEU A 995 45.94 27.67 4.04
N VAL A 996 44.95 27.51 4.93
CA VAL A 996 44.45 28.61 5.78
C VAL A 996 43.95 27.97 7.09
N SER A 997 44.28 28.54 8.25
CA SER A 997 43.82 28.01 9.54
C SER A 997 42.30 28.14 9.68
N GLU A 998 41.62 27.15 10.29
CA GLU A 998 40.16 27.19 10.50
C GLU A 998 39.68 28.43 11.26
N ASN A 999 40.55 29.04 12.09
CA ASN A 999 40.24 30.24 12.86
C ASN A 999 40.22 31.52 12.01
N GLU A 1000 41.09 31.66 11.00
CA GLU A 1000 41.10 32.81 10.09
C GLU A 1000 39.89 32.80 9.15
N TYR A 1001 39.42 31.61 8.74
CA TYR A 1001 38.20 31.45 7.93
C TYR A 1001 36.95 31.89 8.72
N ALA A 1002 36.87 31.54 10.01
CA ALA A 1002 35.68 31.81 10.82
C ALA A 1002 35.44 33.29 11.11
N GLU A 1003 36.50 34.11 11.22
CA GLU A 1003 36.38 35.57 11.42
C GLU A 1003 36.04 36.30 10.11
N ALA A 1004 36.67 35.91 8.99
CA ALA A 1004 36.36 36.46 7.67
C ALA A 1004 34.90 36.20 7.27
N GLU A 1005 34.40 34.97 7.48
CA GLU A 1005 33.03 34.59 7.17
C GLU A 1005 31.99 35.28 8.09
N ARG A 1006 32.36 35.69 9.30
CA ARG A 1006 31.48 36.45 10.20
C ARG A 1006 31.27 37.88 9.68
N GLY A 1007 32.36 38.53 9.25
CA GLY A 1007 32.29 39.85 8.61
C GLY A 1007 31.62 39.85 7.23
N GLU A 1008 31.71 38.73 6.48
CA GLU A 1008 30.92 38.54 5.24
C GLU A 1008 29.42 38.50 5.54
N LEU A 1009 28.98 37.70 6.51
CA LEU A 1009 27.56 37.57 6.84
C LEU A 1009 26.94 38.88 7.34
N GLU A 1010 27.64 39.63 8.20
CA GLU A 1010 27.16 40.94 8.68
C GLU A 1010 26.96 41.92 7.52
N ARG A 1011 27.89 41.93 6.56
CA ARG A 1011 27.77 42.73 5.34
C ARG A 1011 26.58 42.28 4.48
N GLU A 1012 26.36 40.98 4.33
CA GLU A 1012 25.21 40.45 3.59
C GLU A 1012 23.86 40.82 4.22
N MET A 1013 23.76 40.75 5.55
CA MET A 1013 22.59 41.15 6.30
C MET A 1013 22.33 42.67 6.21
N SER A 1014 23.40 43.47 6.12
CA SER A 1014 23.32 44.93 6.00
C SER A 1014 23.01 45.43 4.59
N LEU A 1015 23.08 44.57 3.55
CA LEU A 1015 22.83 45.02 2.18
C LEU A 1015 21.37 45.52 2.05
N PRO A 1016 21.16 46.78 1.65
CA PRO A 1016 19.81 47.32 1.48
C PRO A 1016 19.08 46.62 0.33
N TRP A 1017 17.78 46.35 0.51
CA TRP A 1017 16.91 45.82 -0.54
C TRP A 1017 16.94 46.66 -1.82
N GLY A 1018 17.19 47.98 -1.71
CA GLY A 1018 17.27 48.88 -2.85
C GLY A 1018 18.40 48.64 -3.85
N VAL A 1019 19.43 47.88 -3.47
CA VAL A 1019 20.51 47.48 -4.39
C VAL A 1019 19.98 46.52 -5.48
N TRP A 1020 18.90 45.78 -5.19
CA TRP A 1020 18.32 44.80 -6.10
C TRP A 1020 17.43 45.42 -7.20
N TYR A 1021 17.16 46.73 -7.13
CA TYR A 1021 16.32 47.45 -8.09
C TYR A 1021 17.02 47.79 -9.41
N ALA A 1022 18.34 47.62 -9.47
CA ALA A 1022 19.16 48.06 -10.59
C ALA A 1022 18.98 47.17 -11.85
N PRO A 1023 18.78 47.74 -13.05
CA PRO A 1023 18.59 46.98 -14.29
C PRO A 1023 19.75 46.04 -14.67
N GLU A 1024 20.99 46.40 -14.38
CA GLU A 1024 22.18 45.57 -14.67
C GLU A 1024 22.59 44.62 -13.53
N LEU A 1025 21.85 44.65 -12.40
CA LEU A 1025 22.07 43.93 -11.15
C LEU A 1025 23.50 43.39 -10.93
N LYS A 1026 24.41 44.26 -10.49
CA LYS A 1026 25.80 43.91 -10.13
C LYS A 1026 25.93 43.80 -8.62
N ILE A 1027 25.68 42.61 -8.10
CA ILE A 1027 25.94 42.30 -6.69
C ILE A 1027 27.46 42.07 -6.54
N PRO A 1028 28.14 42.80 -5.63
CA PRO A 1028 29.58 42.62 -5.41
C PRO A 1028 29.89 41.21 -4.92
N SER A 1029 31.03 40.67 -5.33
CA SER A 1029 31.55 39.39 -4.83
C SER A 1029 32.84 39.60 -4.05
N TYR A 1030 33.06 38.76 -3.05
CA TYR A 1030 34.32 38.70 -2.29
C TYR A 1030 35.39 37.85 -3.00
N GLU A 1031 35.02 37.18 -4.09
CA GLU A 1031 35.91 36.37 -4.91
C GLU A 1031 36.06 37.02 -6.30
N THR A 1032 37.22 36.84 -6.93
CA THR A 1032 37.53 37.38 -8.26
C THR A 1032 37.89 36.24 -9.21
N TRP A 1033 37.65 36.46 -10.50
CA TRP A 1033 38.07 35.52 -11.55
C TRP A 1033 39.57 35.63 -11.90
N GLU A 1034 40.31 36.49 -11.19
CA GLU A 1034 41.75 36.63 -11.36
C GLU A 1034 42.44 35.30 -10.98
N ASP A 1035 43.32 34.81 -11.86
CA ASP A 1035 44.01 33.52 -11.72
C ASP A 1035 43.13 32.25 -11.71
N VAL A 1036 41.89 32.34 -12.19
CA VAL A 1036 40.96 31.19 -12.30
C VAL A 1036 40.77 30.77 -13.76
N SER A 1037 41.16 29.54 -14.10
CA SER A 1037 40.92 28.96 -15.43
C SER A 1037 39.46 28.49 -15.59
N ILE A 1038 38.77 28.97 -16.64
CA ILE A 1038 37.41 28.53 -16.97
C ILE A 1038 37.47 27.24 -17.81
N PRO A 1039 36.71 26.17 -17.48
CA PRO A 1039 36.65 24.95 -18.29
C PRO A 1039 36.24 25.25 -19.75
N PRO A 1040 36.75 24.51 -20.76
CA PRO A 1040 36.32 24.63 -22.16
C PRO A 1040 34.82 24.35 -22.34
N GLU A 1041 34.17 24.95 -23.35
CA GLU A 1041 32.71 24.88 -23.56
C GLU A 1041 32.17 23.44 -23.56
N GLY A 1042 32.72 22.55 -24.38
CA GLY A 1042 32.27 21.16 -24.50
C GLY A 1042 32.46 20.28 -23.26
N ARG A 1043 33.11 20.79 -22.20
CA ARG A 1043 33.27 20.11 -20.91
C ARG A 1043 32.37 20.66 -19.81
N ARG A 1044 31.52 21.65 -20.10
CA ARG A 1044 30.61 22.25 -19.10
C ARG A 1044 29.31 21.48 -19.02
N VAL A 1045 28.80 21.26 -17.82
CA VAL A 1045 27.52 20.58 -17.61
C VAL A 1045 26.38 21.57 -17.80
N ARG A 1046 25.67 21.51 -18.95
CA ARG A 1046 24.55 22.40 -19.30
C ARG A 1046 23.32 22.14 -18.43
N ALA A 1047 22.89 20.89 -18.35
CA ALA A 1047 21.74 20.44 -17.59
C ALA A 1047 21.95 19.02 -17.07
N TYR A 1048 21.07 18.56 -16.17
CA TYR A 1048 21.11 17.21 -15.63
C TYR A 1048 19.69 16.65 -15.41
N SER A 1049 19.52 15.34 -15.57
CA SER A 1049 18.29 14.61 -15.25
C SER A 1049 18.60 13.49 -14.25
N PRO A 1050 18.28 13.67 -12.95
CA PRO A 1050 18.49 12.66 -11.93
C PRO A 1050 17.27 11.75 -11.76
N THR A 1051 17.49 10.45 -11.64
CA THR A 1051 16.49 9.46 -11.21
C THR A 1051 16.99 8.78 -9.94
N MET A 1052 16.32 9.04 -8.81
CA MET A 1052 16.73 8.54 -7.49
C MET A 1052 16.10 7.18 -7.18
N SER A 1053 16.90 6.21 -6.72
CA SER A 1053 16.44 4.95 -6.14
C SER A 1053 16.84 4.90 -4.67
N ILE A 1054 15.92 5.24 -3.77
CA ILE A 1054 16.18 5.26 -2.32
C ILE A 1054 16.47 3.85 -1.79
N ALA A 1055 15.75 2.83 -2.28
CA ALA A 1055 15.93 1.42 -1.87
C ALA A 1055 17.31 0.84 -2.23
N ARG A 1056 17.97 1.39 -3.25
CA ARG A 1056 19.30 0.94 -3.71
C ARG A 1056 20.44 1.87 -3.30
N GLY A 1057 20.16 3.01 -2.67
CA GLY A 1057 21.20 3.99 -2.31
C GLY A 1057 21.92 4.59 -3.51
N CYS A 1058 21.27 4.66 -4.67
CA CYS A 1058 21.91 5.10 -5.91
C CYS A 1058 21.04 6.08 -6.69
N MET A 1059 21.69 6.95 -7.46
CA MET A 1059 21.07 7.90 -8.38
C MET A 1059 21.60 7.68 -9.78
N SER A 1060 20.70 7.43 -10.74
CA SER A 1060 21.04 7.45 -12.17
C SER A 1060 20.99 8.89 -12.66
N LEU A 1061 21.97 9.31 -13.45
CA LEU A 1061 22.13 10.68 -13.91
C LEU A 1061 22.34 10.71 -15.40
N LYS A 1062 21.67 11.64 -16.07
CA LYS A 1062 22.03 12.07 -17.42
C LYS A 1062 22.59 13.47 -17.35
N PHE A 1063 23.85 13.65 -17.71
CA PHE A 1063 24.45 14.96 -17.90
C PHE A 1063 24.32 15.38 -19.36
N TYR A 1064 23.77 16.57 -19.57
CA TYR A 1064 23.70 17.23 -20.87
C TYR A 1064 24.84 18.24 -20.92
N MET A 1065 25.81 18.04 -21.80
CA MET A 1065 26.98 18.91 -21.90
C MET A 1065 26.67 20.18 -22.71
N SER A 1066 27.42 21.26 -22.49
CA SER A 1066 27.34 22.45 -23.33
C SER A 1066 27.96 22.21 -24.72
N SER A 1067 27.53 22.99 -25.71
CA SER A 1067 28.01 22.95 -27.10
C SER A 1067 28.32 24.37 -27.56
N GLU A 1068 29.26 24.51 -28.51
CA GLU A 1068 29.50 25.80 -29.18
C GLU A 1068 28.29 26.23 -30.03
N ASP A 1069 27.49 25.25 -30.49
CA ASP A 1069 26.16 25.50 -31.05
C ASP A 1069 25.12 25.50 -29.93
N VAL A 1070 24.65 26.69 -29.56
CA VAL A 1070 23.70 26.92 -28.45
C VAL A 1070 22.36 26.20 -28.69
N SER A 1071 22.03 25.87 -29.95
CA SER A 1071 20.79 25.18 -30.33
C SER A 1071 20.81 23.66 -30.13
N GLN A 1072 21.97 23.07 -29.83
CA GLN A 1072 22.13 21.62 -29.67
C GLN A 1072 22.70 21.29 -28.27
N PRO A 1073 22.12 20.35 -27.50
CA PRO A 1073 22.80 19.80 -26.34
C PRO A 1073 24.06 19.05 -26.80
N GLY A 1074 25.19 19.27 -26.12
CA GLY A 1074 26.41 18.49 -26.31
C GLY A 1074 26.23 17.03 -25.86
N LEU A 1075 27.29 16.23 -25.95
CA LEU A 1075 27.31 14.79 -25.62
C LEU A 1075 26.55 14.47 -24.32
N VAL A 1076 25.62 13.51 -24.36
CA VAL A 1076 24.93 13.02 -23.16
C VAL A 1076 25.81 11.98 -22.46
N ARG A 1077 26.01 12.11 -21.15
CA ARG A 1077 26.69 11.11 -20.32
C ARG A 1077 25.74 10.51 -19.31
N ASP A 1078 25.58 9.19 -19.34
CA ASP A 1078 24.83 8.43 -18.35
C ASP A 1078 25.77 7.95 -17.24
N GLU A 1079 25.45 8.26 -15.98
CA GLU A 1079 26.24 7.85 -14.81
C GLU A 1079 25.35 7.30 -13.69
N VAL A 1080 25.91 6.43 -12.85
CA VAL A 1080 25.26 5.96 -11.61
C VAL A 1080 26.12 6.38 -10.43
N VAL A 1081 25.53 7.12 -9.48
CA VAL A 1081 26.19 7.63 -8.29
C VAL A 1081 25.62 6.95 -7.05
N TRP A 1082 26.48 6.27 -6.31
CA TRP A 1082 26.15 5.63 -5.04
C TRP A 1082 26.36 6.60 -3.88
N PHE A 1083 25.46 6.55 -2.90
CA PHE A 1083 25.53 7.31 -1.65
C PHE A 1083 25.13 6.40 -0.49
N HIS A 1084 25.47 6.77 0.75
CA HIS A 1084 25.23 5.90 1.91
C HIS A 1084 23.73 5.69 2.13
N THR A 1085 23.27 4.45 2.16
CA THR A 1085 21.95 4.10 2.68
C THR A 1085 22.02 4.13 4.20
N ALA A 1086 21.15 4.92 4.81
CA ALA A 1086 20.93 4.96 6.25
C ALA A 1086 19.98 3.83 6.65
#